data_AF-A0A1E4TL20-F1
#
_entry.id   AF-A0A1E4TL20-F1
#
_cell.length_a   1.000
_cell.length_b   1.000
_cell.length_c   1.000
_cell.angle_alpha   90.00
_cell.angle_beta   90.00
_cell.angle_gamma   90.00
#
_symmetry.space_group_name_H-M   'P 1'
#
loop_
_entity.id
_entity.type
_entity.pdbx_description
1 polymer ?
#
loop_
_entity_poly.entity_id
_entity_poly.type
_entity_poly.pdbx_seq_one_letter_code
_entity_poly.pdbx_strand_id
1 'polypeptide(L)'
;MAITKRTKKGTQTPASNKGVKKAAFDATKKKEVGVSDLTLLSKISEEAINDNLYKRFQNGSIYTYIGHVLISVNPFRDLGIYGQDTIDAYRGKNRLEVPPHVFAIAESAYYNMKAYNENQCVIISGESGAGKTEAAKQIMQYISSVSGGSSSSQIQRTKDMVLATNPLLEAFGCAKTLRNNNSSRFGKYLEMLFDAQGQPVGAHITNYLLEKGRVVEQTKNERNFHIFYQFTKGAPQKYREMFGVQQPEAYVYLSKSGCTTVDGMDDVREFQETLNAMKTIGLSEQEQENIFRMLAAILWIGNVSFRENAEGNAEIADPSVTTFVAYLLNVDEAMLRKAFSIRIVETRHGARRGSVYESPLNIVQATAVRDALAKAIYFNLFDWIVERVNQSLAVQGARDKSIGILDIYGFEIFEQNSFEQLCINYVNEKLQQIFIELTLKAEQEEYVREQIKWTPIKYFNNKIVCDLIESKRPAGIFAALNDACATAHADSDAADQAFIQRMSMLASNPHFEPRQSQYLVKHYAGEVTYQIRGMTDKNKDVLLRDLVDLVQSSTNSFLVGLFPDTGSSDSKRRPPTASDKIKASANELVAALERAQPSYIRTIKPNQNKSPSEYDQKQVLHQIKYLGLQENVRIRRAGFAYRQTFEKFVERFYLLSGRTSYAGDYIWQGDHISATKQILTDANIPVGEYQMGVSKVFIKTPETLFALEHMRDRYWHGMAARIQRAWRAYLRRKAEAAMVIQRAWRRKQGPDRHYLELREQGHSILAGRKERRRFSLLAQRRFLGDYLALESHEGSGAYLRNAVGIPGGEKIYFSCTGEMLLAKFGRSSTRLPRTFILTNRGFYIVSREVINRQLQVVRERVIPVSSIKSMNMSNLRDDWFSLIVVPPQQPDPFAWCQLKTELATQLRQLNPGIEINIGPTVSYCKKTGKMHSVKFQRDITIPSFDMYKSGVVHVPPGEPANSVSDEPRSKSKISSSTPSVRPAQTNHAVVGPTKPKSDGTAAAAAAAAMNANGNAASSASVAPPPPPPVAPPAKSKPSEPSVKALYAFDARSDNEITIAKDEILLLLQKSDNGWWLCKKLDGSATGWAPTTYLEEVTASKAAPPPPPPPTNPKPKRKPATAAAASASGTSGGDVVGGLANAIKQKESETRSFAGGLADALKKRQGRMQDSDDEQENDDW
;
A
#
# COMPACT_ATOMS: atom_id res chain seq x y z
N MET A 1 -12.77 21.72 -59.92
CA MET A 1 -13.28 20.47 -59.32
C MET A 1 -12.53 20.22 -58.00
N ALA A 2 -12.98 19.28 -57.16
CA ALA A 2 -12.44 19.07 -55.81
C ALA A 2 -11.96 17.63 -55.60
N ILE A 3 -11.11 17.41 -54.59
CA ILE A 3 -11.20 16.31 -53.60
C ILE A 3 -10.21 16.59 -52.44
N THR A 4 -10.37 15.87 -51.31
CA THR A 4 -9.72 16.11 -49.99
C THR A 4 -8.33 15.42 -49.87
N LYS A 5 -7.51 15.49 -48.80
CA LYS A 5 -7.76 15.46 -47.33
C LYS A 5 -6.53 15.94 -46.50
N ARG A 6 -6.63 15.96 -45.15
CA ARG A 6 -5.64 16.53 -44.18
C ARG A 6 -4.95 15.48 -43.28
N THR A 7 -3.73 15.75 -42.80
CA THR A 7 -3.25 15.47 -41.40
C THR A 7 -1.97 16.29 -41.04
N LYS A 8 -1.42 16.19 -39.81
CA LYS A 8 -0.41 17.12 -39.23
C LYS A 8 0.84 16.47 -38.58
N LYS A 9 1.99 17.17 -38.66
CA LYS A 9 3.08 17.31 -37.65
C LYS A 9 3.74 18.71 -37.83
N GLY A 10 4.46 19.32 -36.87
CA GLY A 10 4.45 19.11 -35.41
C GLY A 10 5.79 19.35 -34.67
N THR A 11 6.24 20.61 -34.47
CA THR A 11 7.52 20.92 -33.76
C THR A 11 7.52 22.21 -32.89
N GLN A 12 7.96 22.03 -31.63
CA GLN A 12 8.74 22.89 -30.70
C GLN A 12 8.58 24.44 -30.57
N THR A 13 8.55 24.90 -29.31
CA THR A 13 9.23 26.10 -28.78
C THR A 13 9.56 25.91 -27.28
N PRO A 14 10.73 26.37 -26.76
CA PRO A 14 11.11 26.22 -25.34
C PRO A 14 11.17 27.54 -24.53
N ALA A 15 11.07 27.41 -23.20
CA ALA A 15 11.42 28.38 -22.14
C ALA A 15 10.64 29.74 -22.09
N SER A 16 10.56 30.46 -20.95
CA SER A 16 11.21 30.26 -19.65
C SER A 16 10.42 30.81 -18.43
N ASN A 17 10.96 30.49 -17.25
CA ASN A 17 10.97 31.28 -16.00
C ASN A 17 9.94 30.98 -14.87
N LYS A 18 10.38 31.29 -13.64
CA LYS A 18 10.02 30.64 -12.38
C LYS A 18 8.78 31.24 -11.72
N GLY A 19 7.94 30.38 -11.15
CA GLY A 19 6.80 30.77 -10.31
C GLY A 19 6.56 29.76 -9.17
N VAL A 20 6.33 30.29 -7.97
CA VAL A 20 6.10 29.61 -6.68
C VAL A 20 5.45 28.21 -6.81
N LYS A 21 6.07 27.19 -6.18
CA LYS A 21 5.53 25.83 -6.08
C LYS A 21 4.10 25.88 -5.53
N LYS A 22 3.10 25.60 -6.38
CA LYS A 22 1.77 25.21 -5.90
C LYS A 22 1.92 23.89 -5.14
N ALA A 23 1.20 23.73 -4.03
CA ALA A 23 0.93 22.40 -3.50
C ALA A 23 0.30 21.56 -4.61
N ALA A 24 0.92 20.42 -4.94
CA ALA A 24 0.38 19.50 -5.93
C ALA A 24 -0.91 18.90 -5.38
N PHE A 25 -2.00 19.04 -6.12
CA PHE A 25 -3.17 18.20 -5.89
C PHE A 25 -2.82 16.82 -6.45
N ASP A 26 -3.08 15.75 -5.69
CA ASP A 26 -2.66 14.39 -6.05
C ASP A 26 -3.54 13.80 -7.16
N ALA A 27 -3.35 14.31 -8.38
CA ALA A 27 -3.83 13.71 -9.62
C ALA A 27 -3.01 12.46 -10.03
N THR A 28 -2.15 11.98 -9.14
CA THR A 28 -1.22 10.85 -9.31
C THR A 28 -1.69 9.57 -8.61
N LYS A 29 -2.91 9.55 -8.03
CA LYS A 29 -3.67 8.30 -7.90
C LYS A 29 -3.86 7.68 -9.29
N LYS A 30 -2.95 6.75 -9.65
CA LYS A 30 -3.15 5.77 -10.73
C LYS A 30 -4.59 5.24 -10.62
N LYS A 31 -5.26 4.99 -11.76
CA LYS A 31 -6.46 4.14 -11.75
C LYS A 31 -6.10 2.85 -11.02
N GLU A 32 -6.79 2.58 -9.92
CA GLU A 32 -6.47 1.44 -9.08
C GLU A 32 -6.72 0.16 -9.87
N VAL A 33 -5.67 -0.65 -10.04
CA VAL A 33 -5.76 -1.86 -10.85
C VAL A 33 -6.21 -2.99 -9.95
N GLY A 34 -7.32 -3.62 -10.33
CA GLY A 34 -8.01 -4.54 -9.45
C GLY A 34 -8.47 -3.85 -8.17
N VAL A 35 -8.55 -4.62 -7.10
CA VAL A 35 -9.12 -4.24 -5.81
C VAL A 35 -8.04 -4.39 -4.73
N SER A 36 -7.88 -3.39 -3.85
CA SER A 36 -6.88 -3.38 -2.78
C SER A 36 -7.20 -4.29 -1.61
N ASP A 37 -8.47 -4.50 -1.29
CA ASP A 37 -8.94 -5.46 -0.27
C ASP A 37 -9.95 -6.44 -0.89
N LEU A 38 -9.68 -7.74 -0.81
CA LEU A 38 -10.51 -8.76 -1.46
C LEU A 38 -11.93 -8.87 -0.86
N THR A 39 -12.21 -8.27 0.31
CA THR A 39 -13.58 -8.19 0.86
C THR A 39 -14.54 -7.39 -0.04
N LEU A 40 -14.02 -6.46 -0.85
CA LEU A 40 -14.74 -5.68 -1.88
C LEU A 40 -15.00 -6.47 -3.19
N LEU A 41 -14.58 -7.74 -3.30
CA LEU A 41 -14.82 -8.51 -4.54
C LEU A 41 -16.32 -8.78 -4.75
N SER A 42 -16.85 -8.41 -5.91
CA SER A 42 -18.27 -8.59 -6.24
C SER A 42 -18.74 -10.05 -6.13
N LYS A 43 -17.92 -11.02 -6.58
CA LYS A 43 -18.10 -12.46 -6.41
C LYS A 43 -16.93 -13.07 -5.63
N ILE A 44 -17.20 -13.92 -4.64
CA ILE A 44 -16.16 -14.66 -3.90
C ILE A 44 -15.98 -16.05 -4.51
N SER A 45 -15.13 -16.14 -5.52
CA SER A 45 -14.61 -17.41 -6.04
C SER A 45 -13.08 -17.41 -6.01
N GLU A 46 -12.47 -18.59 -6.05
CA GLU A 46 -11.02 -18.74 -6.01
C GLU A 46 -10.38 -18.15 -7.28
N GLU A 47 -11.08 -18.31 -8.41
CA GLU A 47 -10.73 -17.70 -9.70
C GLU A 47 -10.81 -16.18 -9.61
N ALA A 48 -11.86 -15.61 -9.00
CA ALA A 48 -12.00 -14.15 -8.86
C ALA A 48 -10.89 -13.52 -7.98
N ILE A 49 -10.43 -14.25 -6.95
CA ILE A 49 -9.25 -13.89 -6.16
C ILE A 49 -7.99 -13.94 -7.02
N ASN A 50 -7.78 -15.03 -7.76
CA ASN A 50 -6.64 -15.22 -8.64
C ASN A 50 -6.55 -14.15 -9.74
N ASP A 51 -7.69 -13.84 -10.37
CA ASP A 51 -7.84 -12.82 -11.39
C ASP A 51 -7.44 -11.43 -10.87
N ASN A 52 -7.78 -11.12 -9.61
CA ASN A 52 -7.41 -9.85 -8.99
C ASN A 52 -5.91 -9.77 -8.68
N LEU A 53 -5.34 -10.84 -8.11
CA LEU A 53 -3.91 -10.93 -7.82
C LEU A 53 -3.07 -10.87 -9.10
N TYR A 54 -3.48 -11.55 -10.17
CA TYR A 54 -2.85 -11.51 -11.48
C TYR A 54 -2.83 -10.09 -12.08
N LYS A 55 -3.99 -9.41 -12.12
CA LYS A 55 -4.10 -8.03 -12.64
C LYS A 55 -3.23 -7.04 -11.85
N ARG A 56 -3.13 -7.23 -10.53
CA ARG A 56 -2.28 -6.42 -9.64
C ARG A 56 -0.79 -6.70 -9.84
N PHE A 57 -0.40 -7.97 -9.89
CA PHE A 57 0.97 -8.43 -10.16
C PHE A 57 1.52 -7.87 -11.49
N GLN A 58 0.75 -7.99 -12.58
CA GLN A 58 1.11 -7.42 -13.89
C GLN A 58 1.40 -5.90 -13.86
N ASN A 59 0.84 -5.17 -12.90
CA ASN A 59 0.99 -3.73 -12.75
C ASN A 59 1.99 -3.33 -11.64
N GLY A 60 2.76 -4.29 -11.11
CA GLY A 60 3.76 -4.09 -10.06
C GLY A 60 3.20 -3.98 -8.64
N SER A 61 1.89 -4.23 -8.45
CA SER A 61 1.22 -4.15 -7.15
C SER A 61 1.21 -5.53 -6.48
N ILE A 62 2.27 -5.89 -5.77
CA ILE A 62 2.41 -7.23 -5.15
C ILE A 62 1.55 -7.46 -3.91
N TYR A 63 1.09 -6.37 -3.26
CA TYR A 63 0.39 -6.41 -1.98
C TYR A 63 -1.13 -6.21 -2.14
N THR A 64 -1.92 -6.98 -1.38
CA THR A 64 -3.40 -6.92 -1.37
C THR A 64 -3.93 -7.36 0.00
N TYR A 65 -4.95 -6.70 0.56
CA TYR A 65 -5.53 -7.07 1.86
C TYR A 65 -6.67 -8.10 1.77
N ILE A 66 -6.94 -8.78 2.90
CA ILE A 66 -8.24 -9.35 3.27
C ILE A 66 -8.55 -8.82 4.68
N GLY A 67 -9.08 -7.61 4.79
CA GLY A 67 -9.29 -6.91 6.06
C GLY A 67 -7.97 -6.68 6.82
N HIS A 68 -7.68 -7.57 7.78
CA HIS A 68 -6.48 -7.54 8.62
C HIS A 68 -5.35 -8.48 8.16
N VAL A 69 -5.59 -9.29 7.13
CA VAL A 69 -4.58 -10.16 6.53
C VAL A 69 -3.94 -9.45 5.33
N LEU A 70 -2.63 -9.56 5.15
CA LEU A 70 -1.92 -9.09 3.96
C LEU A 70 -1.51 -10.26 3.06
N ILE A 71 -1.85 -10.21 1.78
CA ILE A 71 -1.31 -11.07 0.74
C ILE A 71 -0.07 -10.39 0.13
N SER A 72 0.98 -11.16 -0.13
CA SER A 72 2.21 -10.72 -0.78
C SER A 72 2.63 -11.69 -1.88
N VAL A 73 2.55 -11.27 -3.15
CA VAL A 73 3.00 -12.08 -4.31
C VAL A 73 4.47 -11.78 -4.61
N ASN A 74 5.37 -12.78 -4.58
CA ASN A 74 6.80 -12.55 -4.81
C ASN A 74 7.08 -11.95 -6.20
N PRO A 75 7.68 -10.74 -6.33
CA PRO A 75 7.98 -10.14 -7.63
C PRO A 75 9.16 -10.76 -8.38
N PHE A 76 10.03 -11.54 -7.73
CA PHE A 76 11.33 -12.00 -8.26
C PHE A 76 12.25 -10.88 -8.82
N ARG A 77 12.02 -9.63 -8.43
CA ARG A 77 12.85 -8.45 -8.72
C ARG A 77 12.62 -7.40 -7.64
N ASP A 78 13.55 -6.45 -7.50
CA ASP A 78 13.26 -5.23 -6.76
C ASP A 78 12.22 -4.37 -7.51
N LEU A 79 11.43 -3.63 -6.74
CA LEU A 79 10.42 -2.68 -7.19
C LEU A 79 10.66 -1.25 -6.65
N GLY A 80 11.68 -1.05 -5.80
CA GLY A 80 12.01 0.24 -5.18
C GLY A 80 11.05 0.67 -4.05
N ILE A 81 10.13 -0.20 -3.63
CA ILE A 81 9.04 0.12 -2.69
C ILE A 81 9.45 0.11 -1.20
N TYR A 82 10.71 -0.20 -0.89
CA TYR A 82 11.22 -0.30 0.48
C TYR A 82 12.13 0.88 0.88
N GLY A 83 12.28 1.89 0.03
CA GLY A 83 13.11 3.07 0.32
C GLY A 83 12.55 3.96 1.44
N GLN A 84 13.42 4.82 2.01
CA GLN A 84 13.09 5.69 3.15
C GLN A 84 11.86 6.56 2.92
N ASP A 85 11.68 7.13 1.72
CA ASP A 85 10.48 7.88 1.33
C ASP A 85 9.18 7.09 1.56
N THR A 86 9.23 5.75 1.41
CA THR A 86 8.09 4.87 1.67
C THR A 86 7.94 4.55 3.16
N ILE A 87 9.02 4.47 3.94
CA ILE A 87 8.94 4.34 5.40
C ILE A 87 8.23 5.57 5.99
N ASP A 88 8.68 6.78 5.65
CA ASP A 88 8.06 8.02 6.12
C ASP A 88 6.66 8.27 5.50
N ALA A 89 6.35 7.67 4.34
CA ALA A 89 5.00 7.72 3.79
C ALA A 89 3.99 6.81 4.51
N TYR A 90 4.41 5.84 5.32
CA TYR A 90 3.51 4.96 6.10
C TYR A 90 3.48 5.28 7.60
N ARG A 91 4.55 5.90 8.12
CA ARG A 91 4.71 6.31 9.53
C ARG A 91 3.51 7.13 10.04
N GLY A 92 2.93 6.70 11.16
CA GLY A 92 1.83 7.36 11.85
C GLY A 92 0.47 7.34 11.14
N LYS A 93 0.30 6.57 10.05
CA LYS A 93 -0.96 6.53 9.27
C LYS A 93 -1.77 5.27 9.53
N ASN A 94 -3.10 5.39 9.44
CA ASN A 94 -3.97 4.22 9.52
C ASN A 94 -3.84 3.36 8.24
N ARG A 95 -3.94 2.02 8.37
CA ARG A 95 -3.97 1.06 7.25
C ARG A 95 -4.96 1.43 6.14
N LEU A 96 -6.08 2.07 6.49
CA LEU A 96 -7.13 2.51 5.54
C LEU A 96 -6.78 3.79 4.76
N GLU A 97 -5.75 4.53 5.18
CA GLU A 97 -5.32 5.81 4.61
C GLU A 97 -4.14 5.65 3.63
N VAL A 98 -3.60 4.43 3.50
CA VAL A 98 -2.45 4.05 2.68
C VAL A 98 -2.79 2.82 1.82
N PRO A 99 -2.15 2.65 0.64
CA PRO A 99 -2.36 1.44 -0.16
C PRO A 99 -1.76 0.20 0.52
N PRO A 100 -2.08 -1.03 0.05
CA PRO A 100 -1.57 -2.26 0.66
C PRO A 100 -0.04 -2.34 0.67
N HIS A 101 0.56 -2.55 1.85
CA HIS A 101 2.01 -2.73 2.01
C HIS A 101 2.37 -3.46 3.31
N VAL A 102 3.54 -4.11 3.36
CA VAL A 102 4.07 -4.74 4.58
C VAL A 102 4.28 -3.72 5.71
N PHE A 103 4.72 -2.50 5.38
CA PHE A 103 4.92 -1.42 6.34
C PHE A 103 3.62 -1.00 7.07
N ALA A 104 2.45 -1.14 6.46
CA ALA A 104 1.18 -0.84 7.14
C ALA A 104 0.83 -1.88 8.22
N ILE A 105 1.29 -3.14 8.09
CA ILE A 105 1.16 -4.17 9.12
C ILE A 105 2.17 -3.90 10.24
N ALA A 106 3.41 -3.55 9.89
CA ALA A 106 4.45 -3.19 10.86
C ALA A 106 4.09 -1.94 11.69
N GLU A 107 3.59 -0.89 11.04
CA GLU A 107 3.05 0.32 11.70
C GLU A 107 1.85 -0.02 12.58
N SER A 108 0.89 -0.82 12.09
CA SER A 108 -0.28 -1.19 12.90
C SER A 108 0.11 -1.98 14.14
N ALA A 109 1.10 -2.88 14.07
CA ALA A 109 1.61 -3.59 15.23
C ALA A 109 2.32 -2.64 16.21
N TYR A 110 3.28 -1.86 15.73
CA TYR A 110 4.03 -0.92 16.58
C TYR A 110 3.12 0.14 17.24
N TYR A 111 2.15 0.68 16.49
CA TYR A 111 1.13 1.58 17.01
C TYR A 111 0.24 0.90 18.06
N ASN A 112 -0.30 -0.29 17.78
CA ASN A 112 -1.18 -0.98 18.73
C ASN A 112 -0.46 -1.30 20.04
N MET A 113 0.78 -1.79 19.96
CA MET A 113 1.63 -2.04 21.12
C MET A 113 1.76 -0.78 21.99
N LYS A 114 2.06 0.37 21.37
CA LYS A 114 2.27 1.64 22.08
C LYS A 114 0.98 2.32 22.55
N ALA A 115 -0.14 2.14 21.85
CA ALA A 115 -1.40 2.83 22.12
C ALA A 115 -2.36 2.05 23.03
N TYR A 116 -2.31 0.71 23.01
CA TYR A 116 -3.19 -0.16 23.80
C TYR A 116 -2.45 -0.99 24.85
N ASN A 117 -1.11 -0.93 24.88
CA ASN A 117 -0.26 -1.68 25.80
C ASN A 117 -0.42 -3.21 25.68
N GLU A 118 -0.63 -3.70 24.45
CA GLU A 118 -0.82 -5.12 24.10
C GLU A 118 0.40 -5.67 23.34
N ASN A 119 0.88 -6.86 23.70
CA ASN A 119 1.87 -7.57 22.87
C ASN A 119 1.26 -7.86 21.49
N GLN A 120 2.09 -7.85 20.43
CA GLN A 120 1.64 -8.13 19.07
C GLN A 120 2.45 -9.29 18.47
N CYS A 121 1.89 -10.03 17.52
CA CYS A 121 2.66 -10.99 16.74
C CYS A 121 2.30 -10.91 15.24
N VAL A 122 3.30 -11.07 14.37
CA VAL A 122 3.12 -11.11 12.91
C VAL A 122 3.48 -12.50 12.41
N ILE A 123 2.46 -13.25 11.98
CA ILE A 123 2.59 -14.63 11.51
C ILE A 123 2.68 -14.63 9.99
N ILE A 124 3.83 -15.06 9.46
CA ILE A 124 4.15 -15.08 8.03
C ILE A 124 4.13 -16.53 7.55
N SER A 125 3.39 -16.79 6.47
CA SER A 125 3.14 -18.15 5.96
C SER A 125 3.10 -18.19 4.44
N GLY A 126 3.25 -19.38 3.85
CA GLY A 126 3.28 -19.59 2.39
C GLY A 126 4.43 -20.51 1.95
N GLU A 127 4.44 -20.84 0.66
CA GLU A 127 5.36 -21.83 0.07
C GLU A 127 6.86 -21.47 0.19
N SER A 128 7.76 -22.42 -0.09
CA SER A 128 9.19 -22.11 -0.19
C SER A 128 9.49 -21.30 -1.46
N GLY A 129 10.21 -20.19 -1.29
CA GLY A 129 10.44 -19.18 -2.33
C GLY A 129 9.31 -18.17 -2.50
N ALA A 130 8.28 -18.16 -1.63
CA ALA A 130 7.20 -17.16 -1.67
C ALA A 130 7.56 -15.79 -1.07
N GLY A 131 8.74 -15.64 -0.43
CA GLY A 131 9.24 -14.36 0.09
C GLY A 131 8.97 -14.08 1.58
N LYS A 132 8.70 -15.11 2.40
CA LYS A 132 8.44 -14.95 3.85
C LYS A 132 9.55 -14.21 4.61
N THR A 133 10.79 -14.65 4.44
CA THR A 133 11.96 -14.10 5.17
C THR A 133 12.26 -12.66 4.76
N GLU A 134 12.02 -12.29 3.49
CA GLU A 134 12.06 -10.88 3.07
C GLU A 134 10.92 -10.08 3.71
N ALA A 135 9.69 -10.60 3.79
CA ALA A 135 8.62 -9.91 4.52
C ALA A 135 8.96 -9.72 6.02
N ALA A 136 9.59 -10.69 6.67
CA ALA A 136 10.09 -10.58 8.05
C ALA A 136 11.16 -9.48 8.19
N LYS A 137 12.13 -9.48 7.27
CA LYS A 137 13.21 -8.48 7.17
C LYS A 137 12.67 -7.07 6.94
N GLN A 138 11.68 -6.89 6.08
CA GLN A 138 11.00 -5.60 5.87
C GLN A 138 10.24 -5.11 7.11
N ILE A 139 9.60 -6.00 7.89
CA ILE A 139 8.99 -5.63 9.18
C ILE A 139 10.07 -5.17 10.18
N MET A 140 11.16 -5.95 10.33
CA MET A 140 12.24 -5.61 11.25
C MET A 140 12.93 -4.29 10.89
N GLN A 141 13.19 -4.05 9.60
CA GLN A 141 13.76 -2.78 9.10
C GLN A 141 12.82 -1.60 9.35
N TYR A 142 11.51 -1.76 9.10
CA TYR A 142 10.52 -0.71 9.36
C TYR A 142 10.41 -0.37 10.85
N ILE A 143 10.24 -1.39 11.72
CA ILE A 143 10.15 -1.20 13.17
C ILE A 143 11.45 -0.58 13.70
N SER A 144 12.62 -1.04 13.24
CA SER A 144 13.91 -0.44 13.62
C SER A 144 14.05 1.03 13.18
N SER A 145 13.46 1.42 12.06
CA SER A 145 13.50 2.81 11.57
C SER A 145 12.52 3.73 12.31
N VAL A 146 11.32 3.23 12.64
CA VAL A 146 10.26 4.04 13.29
C VAL A 146 10.43 4.12 14.81
N SER A 147 10.98 3.08 15.45
CA SER A 147 10.97 2.92 16.92
C SER A 147 11.92 3.84 17.70
N GLY A 148 12.94 4.45 17.09
CA GLY A 148 13.87 5.32 17.83
C GLY A 148 14.47 6.44 17.01
N GLY A 149 14.57 7.63 17.62
CA GLY A 149 15.31 8.77 17.07
C GLY A 149 16.82 8.55 17.14
N SER A 150 17.58 9.27 16.30
CA SER A 150 18.99 9.03 15.98
C SER A 150 20.02 9.34 17.10
N SER A 151 19.61 9.29 18.38
CA SER A 151 20.31 9.97 19.48
C SER A 151 21.05 9.06 20.47
N SER A 152 21.02 7.73 20.32
CA SER A 152 21.79 6.82 21.19
C SER A 152 22.42 5.64 20.43
N SER A 153 23.72 5.45 20.65
CA SER A 153 24.53 4.41 20.00
C SER A 153 24.14 2.98 20.43
N GLN A 154 23.65 2.81 21.66
CA GLN A 154 23.20 1.52 22.19
C GLN A 154 21.97 1.00 21.43
N ILE A 155 21.00 1.86 21.12
CA ILE A 155 19.81 1.49 20.33
C ILE A 155 20.21 1.10 18.91
N GLN A 156 21.16 1.82 18.28
CA GLN A 156 21.65 1.45 16.96
C GLN A 156 22.35 0.08 16.99
N ARG A 157 23.24 -0.15 17.97
CA ARG A 157 23.90 -1.46 18.14
C ARG A 157 22.90 -2.60 18.28
N THR A 158 21.82 -2.44 19.05
CA THR A 158 20.77 -3.49 19.17
C THR A 158 20.06 -3.75 17.84
N LYS A 159 19.76 -2.70 17.05
CA LYS A 159 19.18 -2.88 15.70
C LYS A 159 20.14 -3.63 14.77
N ASP A 160 21.41 -3.25 14.75
CA ASP A 160 22.43 -3.85 13.89
C ASP A 160 22.67 -5.33 14.26
N MET A 161 22.72 -5.66 15.56
CA MET A 161 22.81 -7.05 16.04
C MET A 161 21.57 -7.87 15.64
N VAL A 162 20.35 -7.35 15.79
CA VAL A 162 19.11 -8.05 15.39
C VAL A 162 19.11 -8.33 13.89
N LEU A 163 19.51 -7.36 13.06
CA LEU A 163 19.57 -7.54 11.60
C LEU A 163 20.68 -8.53 11.19
N ALA A 164 21.83 -8.53 11.88
CA ALA A 164 22.94 -9.45 11.66
C ALA A 164 22.61 -10.93 11.98
N THR A 165 21.55 -11.21 12.75
CA THR A 165 21.12 -12.60 12.99
C THR A 165 20.69 -13.34 11.73
N ASN A 166 20.20 -12.62 10.70
CA ASN A 166 19.67 -13.26 9.50
C ASN A 166 20.77 -13.97 8.68
N PRO A 167 21.87 -13.32 8.23
CA PRO A 167 22.96 -14.01 7.53
C PRO A 167 23.52 -15.23 8.29
N LEU A 168 23.70 -15.12 9.61
CA LEU A 168 24.21 -16.24 10.42
C LEU A 168 23.23 -17.42 10.47
N LEU A 169 21.95 -17.17 10.76
CA LEU A 169 20.95 -18.24 10.85
C LEU A 169 20.52 -18.77 9.47
N GLU A 170 20.69 -18.00 8.40
CA GLU A 170 20.50 -18.48 7.03
C GLU A 170 21.67 -19.38 6.58
N ALA A 171 22.92 -19.06 6.92
CA ALA A 171 24.07 -19.91 6.62
C ALA A 171 23.92 -21.33 7.22
N PHE A 172 23.51 -21.44 8.49
CA PHE A 172 23.36 -22.72 9.18
C PHE A 172 21.96 -23.36 9.05
N GLY A 173 20.92 -22.58 8.77
CA GLY A 173 19.52 -23.04 8.78
C GLY A 173 18.84 -23.11 7.41
N CYS A 174 19.43 -22.53 6.36
CA CYS A 174 18.90 -22.59 4.99
C CYS A 174 19.73 -23.52 4.09
N ALA A 175 19.08 -24.02 3.03
CA ALA A 175 19.69 -24.81 1.98
C ALA A 175 19.03 -24.57 0.61
N LYS A 176 19.72 -24.97 -0.47
CA LYS A 176 19.13 -25.00 -1.81
C LYS A 176 18.25 -26.24 -1.98
N THR A 177 16.96 -26.04 -2.17
CA THR A 177 15.98 -27.09 -2.53
C THR A 177 15.63 -27.01 -4.02
N LEU A 178 14.92 -28.03 -4.54
CA LEU A 178 14.39 -28.02 -5.91
C LEU A 178 13.49 -26.81 -6.20
N ARG A 179 12.84 -26.23 -5.18
CA ARG A 179 11.92 -25.09 -5.34
C ARG A 179 12.56 -23.73 -5.04
N ASN A 180 13.66 -23.65 -4.29
CA ASN A 180 14.22 -22.37 -3.82
C ASN A 180 15.72 -22.46 -3.50
N ASN A 181 16.51 -21.46 -3.91
CA ASN A 181 17.97 -21.47 -3.71
C ASN A 181 18.39 -21.19 -2.25
N ASN A 182 17.63 -20.39 -1.52
CA ASN A 182 17.83 -20.09 -0.09
C ASN A 182 16.52 -20.44 0.64
N SER A 183 16.36 -21.72 0.98
CA SER A 183 15.16 -22.25 1.63
C SER A 183 15.43 -22.52 3.10
N SER A 184 14.74 -21.79 3.99
CA SER A 184 14.70 -22.08 5.42
C SER A 184 14.26 -23.53 5.65
N ARG A 185 15.08 -24.31 6.35
CA ARG A 185 14.80 -25.69 6.80
C ARG A 185 14.67 -25.78 8.33
N PHE A 186 14.27 -24.66 8.93
CA PHE A 186 13.82 -24.48 10.32
C PHE A 186 12.76 -23.38 10.33
N GLY A 187 11.93 -23.33 11.37
CA GLY A 187 11.08 -22.18 11.70
C GLY A 187 11.77 -21.25 12.69
N LYS A 188 11.51 -19.95 12.58
CA LYS A 188 12.10 -18.90 13.42
C LYS A 188 11.00 -18.01 13.99
N TYR A 189 10.93 -17.91 15.32
CA TYR A 189 10.11 -16.92 16.00
C TYR A 189 11.04 -15.91 16.69
N LEU A 190 10.99 -14.65 16.24
CA LEU A 190 11.82 -13.56 16.74
C LEU A 190 10.93 -12.56 17.48
N GLU A 191 11.13 -12.42 18.79
CA GLU A 191 10.46 -11.45 19.64
C GLU A 191 11.35 -10.23 19.85
N MET A 192 10.97 -9.09 19.25
CA MET A 192 11.55 -7.80 19.61
C MET A 192 10.95 -7.35 20.94
N LEU A 193 11.80 -6.94 21.90
CA LEU A 193 11.39 -6.59 23.26
C LEU A 193 11.52 -5.08 23.48
N PHE A 194 10.49 -4.48 24.09
CA PHE A 194 10.35 -3.02 24.20
C PHE A 194 10.18 -2.55 25.65
N ASP A 195 10.69 -1.34 25.90
CA ASP A 195 10.39 -0.57 27.11
C ASP A 195 9.01 0.13 27.03
N ALA A 196 8.60 0.78 28.12
CA ALA A 196 7.35 1.54 28.21
C ALA A 196 7.32 2.80 27.32
N GLN A 197 8.46 3.20 26.75
CA GLN A 197 8.61 4.32 25.83
C GLN A 197 8.47 3.86 24.36
N GLY A 198 8.54 2.56 24.10
CA GLY A 198 8.50 1.94 22.77
C GLY A 198 9.87 1.82 22.09
N GLN A 199 10.98 1.94 22.82
CA GLN A 199 12.32 1.68 22.28
C GLN A 199 12.64 0.18 22.32
N PRO A 200 13.37 -0.38 21.33
CA PRO A 200 13.80 -1.76 21.35
C PRO A 200 14.98 -1.94 22.32
N VAL A 201 14.78 -2.71 23.39
CA VAL A 201 15.75 -2.92 24.49
C VAL A 201 16.45 -4.29 24.44
N GLY A 202 16.00 -5.17 23.55
CA GLY A 202 16.60 -6.49 23.31
C GLY A 202 15.74 -7.32 22.36
N ALA A 203 16.10 -8.58 22.15
CA ALA A 203 15.31 -9.52 21.39
C ALA A 203 15.52 -10.97 21.88
N HIS A 204 14.61 -11.87 21.51
CA HIS A 204 14.71 -13.30 21.76
C HIS A 204 14.33 -14.07 20.50
N ILE A 205 15.10 -15.11 20.15
CA ILE A 205 14.86 -15.97 18.99
C ILE A 205 14.62 -17.39 19.49
N THR A 206 13.42 -17.90 19.25
CA THR A 206 13.12 -19.33 19.40
C THR A 206 13.20 -19.99 18.03
N ASN A 207 14.14 -20.93 17.88
CA ASN A 207 14.24 -21.78 16.71
C ASN A 207 13.34 -23.01 16.85
N TYR A 208 12.84 -23.50 15.73
CA TYR A 208 11.95 -24.66 15.68
C TYR A 208 12.37 -25.59 14.54
N LEU A 209 12.51 -26.88 14.84
CA LEU A 209 12.32 -27.95 13.86
C LEU A 209 13.30 -27.89 12.67
N LEU A 210 14.59 -27.83 12.99
CA LEU A 210 15.69 -27.96 12.03
C LEU A 210 15.66 -29.34 11.34
N GLU A 211 15.73 -29.36 10.01
CA GLU A 211 15.81 -30.55 9.15
C GLU A 211 17.17 -31.25 9.24
N LYS A 212 17.56 -31.74 10.43
CA LYS A 212 18.86 -32.40 10.67
C LYS A 212 19.14 -33.59 9.75
N GLY A 213 18.13 -34.22 9.15
CA GLY A 213 18.29 -35.24 8.11
C GLY A 213 19.18 -34.77 6.94
N ARG A 214 19.06 -33.49 6.54
CA ARG A 214 19.79 -32.87 5.42
C ARG A 214 21.31 -32.90 5.58
N VAL A 215 21.82 -33.04 6.80
CA VAL A 215 23.27 -33.09 7.08
C VAL A 215 23.96 -34.25 6.38
N VAL A 216 23.29 -35.40 6.21
CA VAL A 216 23.91 -36.64 5.70
C VAL A 216 23.35 -37.13 4.36
N GLU A 217 22.15 -36.69 4.01
CA GLU A 217 21.37 -37.14 2.86
C GLU A 217 20.58 -35.97 2.27
N GLN A 218 20.63 -35.80 0.95
CA GLN A 218 19.92 -34.74 0.23
C GLN A 218 19.37 -35.30 -1.07
N THR A 219 18.21 -34.80 -1.50
CA THR A 219 17.63 -35.13 -2.80
C THR A 219 18.54 -34.66 -3.94
N LYS A 220 18.57 -35.40 -5.05
CA LYS A 220 19.35 -35.05 -6.25
C LYS A 220 19.06 -33.60 -6.68
N ASN A 221 20.11 -32.87 -7.06
CA ASN A 221 20.11 -31.44 -7.40
C ASN A 221 19.82 -30.44 -6.25
N GLU A 222 19.57 -30.91 -5.01
CA GLU A 222 19.56 -30.06 -3.81
C GLU A 222 20.96 -29.87 -3.20
N ARG A 223 21.08 -29.03 -2.17
CA ARG A 223 22.29 -28.89 -1.34
C ARG A 223 22.04 -29.29 0.11
N ASN A 224 23.15 -29.56 0.81
CA ASN A 224 23.24 -29.47 2.27
C ASN A 224 23.08 -28.00 2.72
N PHE A 225 23.21 -27.70 4.01
CA PHE A 225 23.18 -26.33 4.53
C PHE A 225 24.27 -25.43 3.93
N HIS A 226 23.97 -24.15 3.72
CA HIS A 226 24.86 -23.23 2.99
C HIS A 226 26.26 -23.12 3.59
N ILE A 227 26.36 -23.11 4.92
CA ILE A 227 27.61 -22.97 5.67
C ILE A 227 28.67 -23.99 5.23
N PHE A 228 28.30 -25.22 4.84
CA PHE A 228 29.29 -26.21 4.40
C PHE A 228 29.96 -25.83 3.07
N TYR A 229 29.21 -25.26 2.12
CA TYR A 229 29.74 -24.81 0.82
C TYR A 229 30.47 -23.48 0.95
N GLN A 230 29.93 -22.57 1.76
CA GLN A 230 30.56 -21.30 2.14
C GLN A 230 31.93 -21.54 2.82
N PHE A 231 32.01 -22.48 3.75
CA PHE A 231 33.25 -22.86 4.45
C PHE A 231 34.22 -23.60 3.52
N THR A 232 33.83 -24.67 2.83
CA THR A 232 34.76 -25.45 1.98
C THR A 232 35.38 -24.65 0.83
N LYS A 233 34.66 -23.64 0.31
CA LYS A 233 35.18 -22.71 -0.71
C LYS A 233 35.90 -21.50 -0.09
N GLY A 234 35.30 -20.86 0.92
CA GLY A 234 35.78 -19.60 1.51
C GLY A 234 36.79 -19.73 2.65
N ALA A 235 37.10 -20.94 3.14
CA ALA A 235 38.02 -21.16 4.25
C ALA A 235 39.43 -20.55 4.00
N PRO A 236 39.93 -19.71 4.92
CA PRO A 236 41.33 -19.27 4.93
C PRO A 236 42.30 -20.44 5.04
N GLN A 237 43.52 -20.25 4.52
CA GLN A 237 44.55 -21.29 4.49
C GLN A 237 44.83 -21.91 5.88
N LYS A 238 44.82 -21.11 6.96
CA LYS A 238 44.89 -21.57 8.36
C LYS A 238 43.93 -22.74 8.64
N TYR A 239 42.64 -22.60 8.27
CA TYR A 239 41.64 -23.62 8.55
C TYR A 239 41.72 -24.80 7.56
N ARG A 240 42.22 -24.58 6.33
CA ARG A 240 42.52 -25.67 5.39
C ARG A 240 43.60 -26.60 5.93
N GLU A 241 44.65 -26.04 6.52
CA GLU A 241 45.75 -26.78 7.14
C GLU A 241 45.34 -27.40 8.49
N MET A 242 44.74 -26.62 9.40
CA MET A 242 44.38 -27.10 10.74
C MET A 242 43.24 -28.12 10.77
N PHE A 243 42.26 -28.03 9.86
CA PHE A 243 41.08 -28.90 9.85
C PHE A 243 40.93 -29.74 8.57
N GLY A 244 41.95 -29.77 7.71
CA GLY A 244 41.95 -30.55 6.48
C GLY A 244 40.83 -30.16 5.52
N VAL A 245 40.51 -28.87 5.38
CA VAL A 245 39.34 -28.40 4.62
C VAL A 245 39.61 -28.40 3.12
N GLN A 246 39.04 -29.40 2.45
CA GLN A 246 39.09 -29.59 0.99
C GLN A 246 37.91 -28.89 0.29
N GLN A 247 37.79 -29.08 -1.03
CA GLN A 247 36.66 -28.59 -1.83
C GLN A 247 35.40 -29.48 -1.60
N PRO A 248 34.17 -28.98 -1.87
CA PRO A 248 32.93 -29.71 -1.60
C PRO A 248 32.88 -31.14 -2.15
N GLU A 249 33.48 -31.37 -3.30
CA GLU A 249 33.47 -32.64 -4.04
C GLU A 249 34.13 -33.78 -3.26
N ALA A 250 35.09 -33.47 -2.37
CA ALA A 250 35.81 -34.43 -1.55
C ALA A 250 35.00 -35.00 -0.37
N TYR A 251 33.81 -34.45 -0.08
CA TYR A 251 33.00 -34.84 1.07
C TYR A 251 31.70 -35.52 0.64
N VAL A 252 31.51 -36.77 1.09
CA VAL A 252 30.34 -37.60 0.78
C VAL A 252 29.02 -36.92 1.17
N TYR A 253 29.00 -36.14 2.25
CA TYR A 253 27.83 -35.37 2.69
C TYR A 253 27.51 -34.12 1.83
N LEU A 254 28.34 -33.77 0.84
CA LEU A 254 28.13 -32.63 -0.05
C LEU A 254 28.05 -33.02 -1.54
N SER A 255 28.75 -34.09 -1.95
CA SER A 255 28.82 -34.55 -3.34
C SER A 255 27.65 -35.47 -3.75
N LYS A 256 27.04 -36.20 -2.80
CA LYS A 256 25.91 -37.14 -3.01
C LYS A 256 24.80 -36.62 -3.94
N SER A 257 24.42 -35.34 -3.82
CA SER A 257 23.30 -34.76 -4.58
C SER A 257 23.65 -34.38 -6.03
N GLY A 258 24.94 -34.37 -6.39
CA GLY A 258 25.44 -33.88 -7.67
C GLY A 258 25.42 -32.36 -7.84
N CYS A 259 25.30 -31.58 -6.76
CA CYS A 259 25.13 -30.13 -6.83
C CYS A 259 26.00 -29.38 -5.80
N THR A 260 27.20 -28.97 -6.20
CA THR A 260 28.12 -28.19 -5.34
C THR A 260 28.10 -26.68 -5.62
N THR A 261 27.61 -26.25 -6.78
CA THR A 261 27.43 -24.84 -7.20
C THR A 261 25.96 -24.50 -7.42
N VAL A 262 25.62 -23.20 -7.41
CA VAL A 262 24.25 -22.69 -7.64
C VAL A 262 24.31 -21.36 -8.39
N ASP A 263 23.57 -21.26 -9.50
CA ASP A 263 23.54 -20.05 -10.32
C ASP A 263 23.01 -18.84 -9.54
N GLY A 264 23.73 -17.71 -9.64
CA GLY A 264 23.41 -16.47 -8.94
C GLY A 264 23.77 -16.44 -7.45
N MET A 265 24.47 -17.46 -6.93
CA MET A 265 24.89 -17.55 -5.53
C MET A 265 26.41 -17.53 -5.41
N ASP A 266 26.94 -16.70 -4.52
CA ASP A 266 28.37 -16.53 -4.28
C ASP A 266 28.70 -17.01 -2.87
N ASP A 267 28.96 -18.31 -2.74
CA ASP A 267 29.26 -18.95 -1.45
C ASP A 267 30.51 -18.31 -0.77
N VAL A 268 31.42 -17.66 -1.51
CA VAL A 268 32.63 -17.03 -0.93
C VAL A 268 32.32 -15.66 -0.36
N ARG A 269 31.52 -14.84 -1.05
CA ARG A 269 31.05 -13.55 -0.50
C ARG A 269 30.11 -13.78 0.68
N GLU A 270 29.18 -14.73 0.59
CA GLU A 270 28.27 -15.07 1.69
C GLU A 270 29.02 -15.59 2.93
N PHE A 271 30.17 -16.27 2.75
CA PHE A 271 31.03 -16.64 3.87
C PHE A 271 31.60 -15.41 4.60
N GLN A 272 32.00 -14.36 3.87
CA GLN A 272 32.45 -13.10 4.46
C GLN A 272 31.30 -12.35 5.15
N GLU A 273 30.10 -12.34 4.55
CA GLU A 273 28.88 -11.79 5.18
C GLU A 273 28.57 -12.53 6.51
N THR A 274 28.73 -13.86 6.53
CA THR A 274 28.55 -14.71 7.72
C THR A 274 29.62 -14.43 8.81
N LEU A 275 30.89 -14.31 8.44
CA LEU A 275 31.96 -13.93 9.38
C LEU A 275 31.75 -12.54 9.98
N ASN A 276 31.26 -11.58 9.18
CA ASN A 276 30.92 -10.25 9.66
C ASN A 276 29.69 -10.27 10.59
N ALA A 277 28.70 -11.13 10.34
CA ALA A 277 27.60 -11.37 11.26
C ALA A 277 28.09 -11.96 12.61
N MET A 278 28.94 -12.99 12.59
CA MET A 278 29.54 -13.57 13.80
C MET A 278 30.27 -12.52 14.65
N LYS A 279 31.08 -11.65 14.02
CA LYS A 279 31.76 -10.52 14.68
C LYS A 279 30.77 -9.49 15.25
N THR A 280 29.71 -9.16 14.52
CA THR A 280 28.69 -8.17 14.94
C THR A 280 27.88 -8.66 16.14
N ILE A 281 27.55 -9.95 16.17
CA ILE A 281 26.87 -10.63 17.29
C ILE A 281 27.82 -10.82 18.50
N GLY A 282 29.14 -10.71 18.28
CA GLY A 282 30.14 -10.78 19.33
C GLY A 282 30.57 -12.20 19.69
N LEU A 283 30.65 -13.11 18.71
CA LEU A 283 31.36 -14.38 18.86
C LEU A 283 32.87 -14.12 18.83
N SER A 284 33.59 -14.60 19.84
CA SER A 284 35.06 -14.56 19.89
C SER A 284 35.70 -15.43 18.80
N GLU A 285 36.96 -15.18 18.48
CA GLU A 285 37.69 -15.97 17.48
C GLU A 285 37.82 -17.46 17.90
N GLN A 286 37.89 -17.74 19.21
CA GLN A 286 37.92 -19.11 19.73
C GLN A 286 36.56 -19.83 19.60
N GLU A 287 35.44 -19.12 19.75
CA GLU A 287 34.11 -19.66 19.46
C GLU A 287 33.95 -19.93 17.96
N GLN A 288 34.35 -18.98 17.11
CA GLN A 288 34.34 -19.14 15.65
C GLN A 288 35.20 -20.34 15.21
N GLU A 289 36.42 -20.47 15.72
CA GLU A 289 37.32 -21.58 15.40
C GLU A 289 36.76 -22.94 15.85
N ASN A 290 36.10 -23.01 17.01
CA ASN A 290 35.41 -24.22 17.45
C ASN A 290 34.20 -24.59 16.56
N ILE A 291 33.40 -23.61 16.13
CA ILE A 291 32.30 -23.84 15.17
C ILE A 291 32.86 -24.43 13.86
N PHE A 292 33.93 -23.84 13.31
CA PHE A 292 34.55 -24.34 12.08
C PHE A 292 35.21 -25.72 12.26
N ARG A 293 35.79 -26.00 13.43
CA ARG A 293 36.29 -27.33 13.80
C ARG A 293 35.18 -28.38 13.82
N MET A 294 34.01 -28.07 14.37
CA MET A 294 32.86 -28.99 14.40
C MET A 294 32.25 -29.21 13.00
N LEU A 295 32.18 -28.16 12.17
CA LEU A 295 31.76 -28.28 10.78
C LEU A 295 32.71 -29.19 9.97
N ALA A 296 34.03 -29.02 10.14
CA ALA A 296 35.01 -29.93 9.55
C ALA A 296 34.87 -31.37 10.07
N ALA A 297 34.66 -31.55 11.38
CA ALA A 297 34.46 -32.87 11.97
C ALA A 297 33.25 -33.60 11.34
N ILE A 298 32.12 -32.91 11.15
CA ILE A 298 30.92 -33.45 10.50
C ILE A 298 31.21 -33.88 9.05
N LEU A 299 31.95 -33.07 8.29
CA LEU A 299 32.33 -33.40 6.91
C LEU A 299 33.24 -34.64 6.83
N TRP A 300 34.22 -34.75 7.74
CA TRP A 300 35.12 -35.90 7.81
C TRP A 300 34.45 -37.16 8.36
N ILE A 301 33.50 -37.05 9.31
CA ILE A 301 32.65 -38.17 9.76
C ILE A 301 31.94 -38.81 8.56
N GLY A 302 31.42 -38.01 7.63
CA GLY A 302 30.73 -38.52 6.43
C GLY A 302 31.61 -39.33 5.48
N ASN A 303 32.93 -39.15 5.53
CA ASN A 303 33.90 -39.90 4.74
C ASN A 303 34.35 -41.22 5.41
N VAL A 304 33.98 -41.46 6.67
CA VAL A 304 34.22 -42.77 7.32
C VAL A 304 33.42 -43.84 6.59
N SER A 305 34.12 -44.86 6.08
CA SER A 305 33.56 -45.96 5.29
C SER A 305 33.79 -47.31 5.97
N PHE A 306 32.87 -48.24 5.73
CA PHE A 306 32.85 -49.56 6.37
C PHE A 306 32.97 -50.67 5.32
N ARG A 307 33.61 -51.77 5.69
CA ARG A 307 33.68 -53.04 4.95
C ARG A 307 33.14 -54.18 5.82
N GLU A 308 32.71 -55.26 5.20
CA GLU A 308 32.37 -56.49 5.90
C GLU A 308 33.66 -57.24 6.25
N ASN A 309 33.79 -57.66 7.52
CA ASN A 309 34.82 -58.59 7.96
C ASN A 309 34.45 -60.04 7.61
N ALA A 310 35.32 -61.00 7.93
CA ALA A 310 35.10 -62.43 7.68
C ALA A 310 33.88 -63.06 8.42
N GLU A 311 33.23 -62.31 9.31
CA GLU A 311 32.07 -62.73 10.11
C GLU A 311 30.78 -62.00 9.68
N GLY A 312 30.83 -61.10 8.70
CA GLY A 312 29.71 -60.24 8.28
C GLY A 312 29.50 -58.98 9.13
N ASN A 313 30.43 -58.65 10.03
CA ASN A 313 30.40 -57.48 10.89
C ASN A 313 31.09 -56.27 10.22
N ALA A 314 30.73 -55.05 10.63
CA ALA A 314 31.28 -53.80 10.08
C ALA A 314 32.66 -53.46 10.65
N GLU A 315 33.68 -53.52 9.80
CA GLU A 315 35.02 -53.00 10.07
C GLU A 315 35.21 -51.65 9.35
N ILE A 316 36.00 -50.75 9.93
CA ILE A 316 36.37 -49.49 9.26
C ILE A 316 37.34 -49.76 8.11
N ALA A 317 37.01 -49.30 6.91
CA ALA A 317 37.77 -49.63 5.69
C ALA A 317 39.08 -48.83 5.56
N ASP A 318 39.04 -47.52 5.86
CA ASP A 318 40.19 -46.63 5.98
C ASP A 318 40.28 -46.06 7.41
N PRO A 319 41.22 -46.56 8.23
CA PRO A 319 41.38 -46.07 9.60
C PRO A 319 41.87 -44.62 9.68
N SER A 320 42.57 -44.10 8.67
CA SER A 320 43.21 -42.77 8.73
C SER A 320 42.19 -41.64 8.82
N VAL A 321 41.03 -41.79 8.15
CA VAL A 321 39.89 -40.88 8.28
C VAL A 321 39.36 -40.88 9.71
N THR A 322 39.31 -42.05 10.38
CA THR A 322 38.88 -42.14 11.78
C THR A 322 39.92 -41.54 12.73
N THR A 323 41.22 -41.67 12.46
CA THR A 323 42.28 -40.97 13.19
C THR A 323 42.10 -39.45 13.10
N PHE A 324 41.79 -38.93 11.91
CA PHE A 324 41.57 -37.50 11.70
C PHE A 324 40.27 -37.00 12.36
N VAL A 325 39.20 -37.79 12.34
CA VAL A 325 37.97 -37.49 13.10
C VAL A 325 38.22 -37.49 14.60
N ALA A 326 39.02 -38.44 15.14
CA ALA A 326 39.40 -38.46 16.55
C ALA A 326 40.18 -37.18 16.95
N TYR A 327 41.13 -36.75 16.11
CA TYR A 327 41.82 -35.47 16.26
C TYR A 327 40.85 -34.27 16.23
N LEU A 328 39.92 -34.20 15.27
CA LEU A 328 38.97 -33.09 15.19
C LEU A 328 37.98 -33.05 16.37
N LEU A 329 37.56 -34.22 16.88
CA LEU A 329 36.68 -34.33 18.06
C LEU A 329 37.44 -34.30 19.39
N ASN A 330 38.78 -34.36 19.41
CA ASN A 330 39.61 -34.36 20.62
C ASN A 330 39.32 -35.56 21.57
N VAL A 331 38.94 -36.71 20.99
CA VAL A 331 38.61 -37.99 21.67
C VAL A 331 39.67 -39.06 21.40
N ASP A 332 39.65 -40.14 22.19
CA ASP A 332 40.46 -41.32 21.89
C ASP A 332 40.00 -42.04 20.61
N GLU A 333 40.96 -42.49 19.80
CA GLU A 333 40.68 -43.16 18.53
C GLU A 333 40.13 -44.58 18.73
N ALA A 334 40.65 -45.34 19.70
CA ALA A 334 40.16 -46.70 19.93
C ALA A 334 38.71 -46.70 20.41
N MET A 335 38.34 -45.72 21.26
CA MET A 335 36.96 -45.49 21.68
C MET A 335 36.05 -45.06 20.51
N LEU A 336 36.50 -44.15 19.63
CA LEU A 336 35.76 -43.74 18.44
C LEU A 336 35.52 -44.92 17.48
N ARG A 337 36.57 -45.71 17.19
CA ARG A 337 36.47 -46.93 16.36
C ARG A 337 35.51 -47.93 16.98
N LYS A 338 35.59 -48.16 18.29
CA LYS A 338 34.68 -49.04 19.03
C LYS A 338 33.23 -48.57 18.93
N ALA A 339 32.95 -47.30 19.14
CA ALA A 339 31.60 -46.75 19.10
C ALA A 339 30.93 -46.80 17.71
N PHE A 340 31.69 -46.94 16.62
CA PHE A 340 31.14 -47.15 15.26
C PHE A 340 30.94 -48.62 14.88
N SER A 341 31.76 -49.55 15.38
CA SER A 341 31.68 -50.99 15.03
C SER A 341 30.99 -51.86 16.07
N ILE A 342 30.88 -51.42 17.33
CA ILE A 342 30.33 -52.17 18.46
C ILE A 342 29.31 -51.30 19.21
N ARG A 343 28.16 -51.89 19.51
CA ARG A 343 27.13 -51.32 20.37
C ARG A 343 27.13 -52.03 21.72
N ILE A 344 27.16 -51.25 22.80
CA ILE A 344 27.06 -51.77 24.16
C ILE A 344 25.57 -51.84 24.55
N VAL A 345 25.14 -52.96 25.13
CA VAL A 345 23.74 -53.17 25.51
C VAL A 345 23.62 -53.66 26.97
N GLU A 346 22.87 -52.92 27.78
CA GLU A 346 22.52 -53.28 29.17
C GLU A 346 21.23 -54.12 29.22
N THR A 347 21.32 -55.39 29.59
CA THR A 347 20.14 -56.28 29.66
C THR A 347 19.44 -56.19 31.01
N ARG A 348 18.49 -55.26 31.18
CA ARG A 348 17.73 -55.10 32.45
C ARG A 348 16.63 -56.17 32.62
N HIS A 349 17.01 -57.35 33.13
CA HIS A 349 16.06 -58.39 33.54
C HIS A 349 15.57 -58.17 35.00
N GLY A 350 14.41 -57.52 35.14
CA GLY A 350 13.75 -57.31 36.43
C GLY A 350 14.51 -56.39 37.39
N ALA A 351 14.51 -56.72 38.68
CA ALA A 351 15.08 -55.89 39.75
C ALA A 351 16.56 -56.17 40.07
N ARG A 352 17.30 -56.88 39.19
CA ARG A 352 18.75 -57.11 39.33
C ARG A 352 19.52 -56.26 38.31
N ARG A 353 20.75 -55.88 38.69
CA ARG A 353 21.68 -55.14 37.82
C ARG A 353 21.98 -55.99 36.58
N GLY A 354 21.71 -55.46 35.39
CA GLY A 354 21.81 -56.20 34.13
C GLY A 354 23.25 -56.53 33.75
N SER A 355 23.43 -57.59 32.97
CA SER A 355 24.68 -57.85 32.26
C SER A 355 24.83 -56.86 31.09
N VAL A 356 26.05 -56.38 30.92
CA VAL A 356 26.48 -55.58 29.77
C VAL A 356 27.03 -56.56 28.73
N TYR A 357 26.56 -56.46 27.49
CA TYR A 357 27.16 -57.20 26.36
C TYR A 357 27.57 -56.26 25.23
N GLU A 358 28.60 -56.66 24.51
CA GLU A 358 29.10 -55.98 23.32
C GLU A 358 28.56 -56.71 22.09
N SER A 359 27.74 -56.02 21.30
CA SER A 359 27.23 -56.53 20.03
C SER A 359 27.99 -55.85 18.90
N PRO A 360 28.66 -56.59 17.99
CA PRO A 360 29.13 -55.99 16.75
C PRO A 360 27.93 -55.48 15.94
N LEU A 361 28.18 -54.49 15.09
CA LEU A 361 27.21 -53.88 14.19
C LEU A 361 27.44 -54.34 12.74
N ASN A 362 26.37 -54.41 11.95
CA ASN A 362 26.49 -54.57 10.49
C ASN A 362 26.72 -53.21 9.78
N ILE A 363 27.06 -53.21 8.48
CA ILE A 363 27.40 -51.98 7.74
C ILE A 363 26.27 -50.94 7.80
N VAL A 364 25.01 -51.37 7.70
CA VAL A 364 23.84 -50.48 7.72
C VAL A 364 23.71 -49.80 9.08
N GLN A 365 23.88 -50.56 10.17
CA GLN A 365 23.87 -50.04 11.54
C GLN A 365 25.04 -49.11 11.81
N ALA A 366 26.28 -49.50 11.46
CA ALA A 366 27.47 -48.66 11.62
C ALA A 366 27.35 -47.33 10.85
N THR A 367 26.80 -47.38 9.63
CA THR A 367 26.48 -46.19 8.82
C THR A 367 25.43 -45.31 9.50
N ALA A 368 24.37 -45.89 10.08
CA ALA A 368 23.35 -45.15 10.82
C ALA A 368 23.91 -44.50 12.10
N VAL A 369 24.85 -45.15 12.79
CA VAL A 369 25.52 -44.62 14.00
C VAL A 369 26.45 -43.45 13.65
N ARG A 370 27.28 -43.60 12.61
CA ARG A 370 28.09 -42.52 12.01
C ARG A 370 27.23 -41.30 11.65
N ASP A 371 26.13 -41.54 10.93
CA ASP A 371 25.21 -40.49 10.51
C ASP A 371 24.42 -39.87 11.68
N ALA A 372 24.15 -40.62 12.75
CA ALA A 372 23.52 -40.10 13.97
C ALA A 372 24.46 -39.16 14.73
N LEU A 373 25.76 -39.47 14.84
CA LEU A 373 26.77 -38.57 15.42
C LEU A 373 26.84 -37.25 14.66
N ALA A 374 26.96 -37.30 13.33
CA ALA A 374 26.98 -36.11 12.47
C ALA A 374 25.73 -35.22 12.64
N LYS A 375 24.53 -35.84 12.68
CA LYS A 375 23.25 -35.15 12.92
C LYS A 375 23.19 -34.51 14.30
N ALA A 376 23.66 -35.19 15.34
CA ALA A 376 23.64 -34.71 16.71
C ALA A 376 24.57 -33.51 16.91
N ILE A 377 25.82 -33.58 16.44
CA ILE A 377 26.76 -32.46 16.52
C ILE A 377 26.20 -31.24 15.79
N TYR A 378 25.66 -31.39 14.58
CA TYR A 378 25.09 -30.25 13.84
C TYR A 378 23.86 -29.64 14.51
N PHE A 379 22.95 -30.48 15.02
CA PHE A 379 21.73 -30.03 15.69
C PHE A 379 22.07 -29.26 16.98
N ASN A 380 22.92 -29.81 17.84
CA ASN A 380 23.32 -29.17 19.09
C ASN A 380 24.16 -27.90 18.83
N LEU A 381 25.00 -27.89 17.78
CA LEU A 381 25.75 -26.71 17.35
C LEU A 381 24.81 -25.57 16.90
N PHE A 382 23.72 -25.89 16.19
CA PHE A 382 22.74 -24.90 15.77
C PHE A 382 21.96 -24.33 16.95
N ASP A 383 21.49 -25.19 17.87
CA ASP A 383 20.80 -24.75 19.09
C ASP A 383 21.72 -23.88 19.96
N TRP A 384 23.00 -24.25 20.11
CA TRP A 384 24.00 -23.43 20.82
C TRP A 384 24.25 -22.09 20.13
N ILE A 385 24.31 -22.02 18.79
CA ILE A 385 24.42 -20.74 18.06
C ILE A 385 23.20 -19.85 18.34
N VAL A 386 21.98 -20.41 18.39
CA VAL A 386 20.76 -19.67 18.70
C VAL A 386 20.77 -19.18 20.16
N GLU A 387 21.17 -20.02 21.12
CA GLU A 387 21.32 -19.61 22.52
C GLU A 387 22.36 -18.49 22.67
N ARG A 388 23.52 -18.64 22.02
CA ARG A 388 24.61 -17.65 22.05
C ARG A 388 24.23 -16.31 21.41
N VAL A 389 23.38 -16.34 20.38
CA VAL A 389 22.72 -15.15 19.80
C VAL A 389 21.76 -14.53 20.82
N ASN A 390 20.93 -15.32 21.50
CA ASN A 390 20.00 -14.82 22.53
C ASN A 390 20.73 -14.20 23.72
N GLN A 391 21.87 -14.75 24.13
CA GLN A 391 22.73 -14.15 25.16
C GLN A 391 23.25 -12.76 24.74
N SER A 392 23.64 -12.58 23.48
CA SER A 392 24.04 -11.26 22.93
C SER A 392 22.87 -10.27 22.74
N LEU A 393 21.64 -10.76 22.60
CA LEU A 393 20.42 -9.95 22.44
C LEU A 393 19.65 -9.70 23.75
N ALA A 394 20.17 -10.20 24.88
CA ALA A 394 19.54 -10.15 26.19
C ALA A 394 19.25 -8.71 26.67
N VAL A 395 18.10 -8.52 27.30
CA VAL A 395 17.56 -7.20 27.65
C VAL A 395 18.39 -6.49 28.73
N GLN A 396 18.93 -5.32 28.40
CA GLN A 396 19.64 -4.45 29.35
C GLN A 396 18.69 -3.43 30.01
N GLY A 397 17.63 -3.92 30.67
CA GLY A 397 16.62 -3.07 31.31
C GLY A 397 15.33 -3.79 31.68
N ALA A 398 14.29 -3.02 31.99
CA ALA A 398 12.94 -3.55 32.21
C ALA A 398 12.22 -3.75 30.86
N ARG A 399 11.60 -4.91 30.67
CA ARG A 399 10.70 -5.21 29.54
C ARG A 399 9.25 -4.94 29.94
N ASP A 400 8.46 -4.36 29.05
CA ASP A 400 7.00 -4.28 29.23
C ASP A 400 6.24 -5.00 28.09
N LYS A 401 6.66 -4.83 26.83
CA LYS A 401 5.95 -5.37 25.66
C LYS A 401 6.86 -6.11 24.67
N SER A 402 6.24 -6.92 23.81
CA SER A 402 6.90 -7.59 22.69
C SER A 402 6.16 -7.42 21.35
N ILE A 403 6.94 -7.46 20.26
CA ILE A 403 6.43 -7.71 18.91
C ILE A 403 7.12 -8.99 18.40
N GLY A 404 6.37 -10.08 18.33
CA GLY A 404 6.81 -11.35 17.76
C GLY A 404 6.70 -11.37 16.23
N ILE A 405 7.65 -12.00 15.56
CA ILE A 405 7.63 -12.24 14.11
C ILE A 405 7.90 -13.73 13.89
N LEU A 406 6.90 -14.45 13.37
CA LEU A 406 7.00 -15.88 13.06
C LEU A 406 7.22 -16.06 11.55
N ASP A 407 8.43 -16.46 11.17
CA ASP A 407 8.75 -16.98 9.84
C ASP A 407 8.90 -18.50 9.93
N ILE A 408 7.85 -19.21 9.51
CA ILE A 408 7.82 -20.68 9.51
C ILE A 408 7.74 -21.20 8.08
N TYR A 409 8.34 -22.36 7.83
CA TYR A 409 8.17 -23.11 6.59
C TYR A 409 6.67 -23.29 6.24
N GLY A 410 6.38 -23.35 4.94
CA GLY A 410 5.01 -23.57 4.48
C GLY A 410 4.56 -25.02 4.69
N PHE A 411 3.28 -25.27 4.43
CA PHE A 411 2.76 -26.62 4.24
C PHE A 411 3.51 -27.29 3.07
N GLU A 412 4.01 -28.51 3.25
CA GLU A 412 4.78 -29.25 2.24
C GLU A 412 3.99 -30.44 1.69
N ILE A 413 3.87 -30.49 0.36
CA ILE A 413 3.37 -31.64 -0.39
C ILE A 413 4.39 -31.98 -1.47
N PHE A 414 4.96 -33.17 -1.37
CA PHE A 414 5.88 -33.80 -2.30
C PHE A 414 5.32 -35.13 -2.80
N GLU A 415 5.97 -35.72 -3.82
CA GLU A 415 5.68 -37.07 -4.31
C GLU A 415 5.97 -38.15 -3.25
N GLN A 416 6.91 -37.86 -2.35
CA GLN A 416 7.31 -38.72 -1.24
C GLN A 416 7.38 -37.87 0.03
N ASN A 417 6.39 -38.02 0.91
CA ASN A 417 6.32 -37.32 2.19
C ASN A 417 6.72 -38.27 3.31
N SER A 418 7.62 -37.86 4.21
CA SER A 418 8.12 -38.68 5.32
C SER A 418 7.74 -38.07 6.68
N PHE A 419 8.41 -38.50 7.75
CA PHE A 419 8.20 -38.01 9.12
C PHE A 419 8.35 -36.48 9.22
N GLU A 420 9.33 -35.91 8.51
CA GLU A 420 9.62 -34.48 8.48
C GLU A 420 8.42 -33.69 7.92
N GLN A 421 7.82 -34.14 6.81
CA GLN A 421 6.62 -33.51 6.25
C GLN A 421 5.41 -33.65 7.17
N LEU A 422 5.24 -34.79 7.86
CA LEU A 422 4.16 -34.97 8.84
C LEU A 422 4.26 -33.92 9.96
N CYS A 423 5.47 -33.69 10.47
CA CYS A 423 5.73 -32.70 11.52
C CYS A 423 5.58 -31.26 11.01
N ILE A 424 6.05 -30.97 9.79
CA ILE A 424 5.87 -29.67 9.11
C ILE A 424 4.38 -29.34 8.93
N ASN A 425 3.61 -30.31 8.45
CA ASN A 425 2.19 -30.15 8.16
C ASN A 425 1.35 -30.12 9.44
N TYR A 426 1.73 -30.88 10.48
CA TYR A 426 1.12 -30.80 11.82
C TYR A 426 1.24 -29.39 12.44
N VAL A 427 2.41 -28.74 12.35
CA VAL A 427 2.57 -27.39 12.89
C VAL A 427 1.81 -26.35 12.06
N ASN A 428 1.74 -26.52 10.73
CA ASN A 428 0.87 -25.68 9.90
C ASN A 428 -0.63 -25.87 10.22
N GLU A 429 -1.07 -27.11 10.45
CA GLU A 429 -2.43 -27.43 10.92
C GLU A 429 -2.74 -26.74 12.27
N LYS A 430 -1.78 -26.75 13.21
CA LYS A 430 -1.88 -26.06 14.50
C LYS A 430 -1.96 -24.54 14.37
N LEU A 431 -1.09 -23.93 13.56
CA LEU A 431 -1.12 -22.49 13.31
C LEU A 431 -2.42 -22.07 12.59
N GLN A 432 -2.98 -22.92 11.73
CA GLN A 432 -4.28 -22.67 11.12
C GLN A 432 -5.44 -22.88 12.12
N GLN A 433 -5.34 -23.80 13.07
CA GLN A 433 -6.31 -23.95 14.17
C GLN A 433 -6.36 -22.66 15.01
N ILE A 434 -5.19 -22.14 15.42
CA ILE A 434 -5.08 -20.86 16.14
C ILE A 434 -5.62 -19.71 15.29
N PHE A 435 -5.28 -19.65 14.00
CA PHE A 435 -5.80 -18.62 13.09
C PHE A 435 -7.32 -18.61 13.08
N ILE A 436 -7.95 -19.77 12.93
CA ILE A 436 -9.41 -19.91 12.87
C ILE A 436 -10.03 -19.54 14.23
N GLU A 437 -9.46 -20.01 15.35
CA GLU A 437 -9.97 -19.71 16.68
C GLU A 437 -9.83 -18.21 17.01
N LEU A 438 -8.61 -17.64 16.97
CA LEU A 438 -8.38 -16.22 17.29
C LEU A 438 -9.04 -15.26 16.30
N THR A 439 -9.24 -15.64 15.04
CA THR A 439 -9.95 -14.79 14.06
C THR A 439 -11.46 -14.89 14.20
N LEU A 440 -12.02 -16.10 14.10
CA LEU A 440 -13.46 -16.29 13.96
C LEU A 440 -14.17 -16.35 15.30
N LYS A 441 -13.66 -17.11 16.29
CA LYS A 441 -14.32 -17.24 17.60
C LYS A 441 -14.36 -15.88 18.31
N ALA A 442 -13.25 -15.14 18.33
CA ALA A 442 -13.21 -13.80 18.92
C ALA A 442 -14.10 -12.79 18.18
N GLU A 443 -14.30 -12.94 16.86
CA GLU A 443 -15.22 -12.10 16.10
C GLU A 443 -16.70 -12.44 16.41
N GLN A 444 -17.03 -13.73 16.58
CA GLN A 444 -18.36 -14.18 17.00
C GLN A 444 -18.67 -13.79 18.46
N GLU A 445 -17.70 -13.94 19.37
CA GLU A 445 -17.80 -13.51 20.77
C GLU A 445 -17.99 -11.99 20.88
N GLU A 446 -17.35 -11.19 20.02
CA GLU A 446 -17.60 -9.75 19.93
C GLU A 446 -19.03 -9.44 19.47
N TYR A 447 -19.56 -10.14 18.45
CA TYR A 447 -20.94 -9.93 18.01
C TYR A 447 -21.98 -10.35 19.08
N VAL A 448 -21.68 -11.38 19.88
CA VAL A 448 -22.50 -11.77 21.04
C VAL A 448 -22.40 -10.74 22.17
N ARG A 449 -21.19 -10.25 22.49
CA ARG A 449 -20.93 -9.20 23.49
C ARG A 449 -21.65 -7.89 23.15
N GLU A 450 -21.66 -7.52 21.88
CA GLU A 450 -22.28 -6.29 21.36
C GLU A 450 -23.74 -6.48 20.92
N GLN A 451 -24.33 -7.67 21.13
CA GLN A 451 -25.74 -8.01 20.84
C GLN A 451 -26.16 -7.77 19.36
N ILE A 452 -25.22 -7.96 18.44
CA ILE A 452 -25.40 -7.74 17.00
C ILE A 452 -26.15 -8.93 16.36
N LYS A 453 -27.01 -8.66 15.37
CA LYS A 453 -27.66 -9.71 14.56
C LYS A 453 -26.72 -10.16 13.44
N TRP A 454 -26.04 -11.27 13.66
CA TRP A 454 -25.10 -11.90 12.72
C TRP A 454 -25.53 -13.34 12.37
N THR A 455 -25.00 -13.91 11.28
CA THR A 455 -25.31 -15.28 10.83
C THR A 455 -24.14 -16.24 11.08
N PRO A 456 -24.35 -17.37 11.80
CA PRO A 456 -23.33 -18.41 12.00
C PRO A 456 -22.67 -18.90 10.71
N ILE A 457 -21.41 -18.50 10.53
CA ILE A 457 -20.56 -18.91 9.40
C ILE A 457 -20.08 -20.34 9.66
N LYS A 458 -20.45 -21.27 8.78
CA LYS A 458 -19.95 -22.66 8.82
C LYS A 458 -18.52 -22.68 8.29
N TYR A 459 -17.57 -23.04 9.16
CA TYR A 459 -16.15 -23.20 8.82
C TYR A 459 -15.70 -24.65 9.03
N PHE A 460 -14.60 -25.05 8.43
CA PHE A 460 -13.97 -26.35 8.70
C PHE A 460 -13.22 -26.30 10.03
N ASN A 461 -13.70 -27.04 11.03
CA ASN A 461 -13.02 -27.17 12.32
C ASN A 461 -11.87 -28.18 12.21
N ASN A 462 -10.68 -27.69 11.85
CA ASN A 462 -9.50 -28.51 11.63
C ASN A 462 -8.89 -29.14 12.90
N LYS A 463 -9.42 -28.83 14.09
CA LYS A 463 -9.02 -29.50 15.34
C LYS A 463 -9.11 -31.03 15.23
N ILE A 464 -10.06 -31.57 14.46
CA ILE A 464 -10.18 -33.03 14.24
C ILE A 464 -8.95 -33.66 13.57
N VAL A 465 -8.19 -32.88 12.80
CA VAL A 465 -6.91 -33.29 12.18
C VAL A 465 -5.75 -33.13 13.17
N CYS A 466 -5.75 -32.05 13.96
CA CYS A 466 -4.82 -31.92 15.09
C CYS A 466 -4.95 -33.10 16.07
N ASP A 467 -6.17 -33.39 16.54
CA ASP A 467 -6.47 -34.46 17.50
C ASP A 467 -6.11 -35.85 16.91
N LEU A 468 -6.37 -36.08 15.61
CA LEU A 468 -5.94 -37.29 14.88
C LEU A 468 -4.42 -37.51 14.95
N ILE A 469 -3.62 -36.44 14.86
CA ILE A 469 -2.16 -36.54 14.89
C ILE A 469 -1.64 -36.63 16.33
N GLU A 470 -2.12 -35.74 17.23
CA GLU A 470 -1.47 -35.48 18.52
C GLU A 470 -2.08 -36.18 19.74
N SER A 471 -3.31 -36.70 19.64
CA SER A 471 -4.05 -37.13 20.83
C SER A 471 -3.44 -38.35 21.49
N LYS A 472 -3.51 -38.40 22.83
CA LYS A 472 -3.07 -39.55 23.62
C LYS A 472 -4.24 -40.48 24.00
N ARG A 473 -5.49 -39.98 23.99
CA ARG A 473 -6.75 -40.74 24.24
C ARG A 473 -7.92 -40.05 23.51
N PRO A 474 -8.50 -40.62 22.44
CA PRO A 474 -8.03 -41.81 21.70
C PRO A 474 -6.58 -41.61 21.20
N ALA A 475 -5.86 -42.70 20.95
CA ALA A 475 -4.48 -42.61 20.47
C ALA A 475 -4.45 -42.09 19.02
N GLY A 476 -3.73 -40.99 18.78
CA GLY A 476 -3.47 -40.45 17.45
C GLY A 476 -2.16 -40.98 16.83
N ILE A 477 -1.80 -40.46 15.65
CA ILE A 477 -0.63 -40.92 14.86
C ILE A 477 0.66 -40.91 15.69
N PHE A 478 0.97 -39.82 16.40
CA PHE A 478 2.17 -39.75 17.24
C PHE A 478 2.14 -40.76 18.41
N ALA A 479 0.97 -41.02 18.99
CA ALA A 479 0.83 -42.02 20.06
C ALA A 479 1.04 -43.45 19.54
N ALA A 480 0.48 -43.78 18.37
CA ALA A 480 0.71 -45.06 17.70
C ALA A 480 2.18 -45.26 17.30
N LEU A 481 2.84 -44.19 16.82
CA LEU A 481 4.25 -44.21 16.42
C LEU A 481 5.17 -44.42 17.64
N ASN A 482 4.91 -43.73 18.74
CA ASN A 482 5.72 -43.84 19.97
C ASN A 482 5.56 -45.21 20.64
N ASP A 483 4.39 -45.84 20.53
CA ASP A 483 4.15 -47.19 21.05
C ASP A 483 4.79 -48.28 20.16
N ALA A 484 4.77 -48.12 18.83
CA ALA A 484 5.52 -48.98 17.91
C ALA A 484 7.04 -48.90 18.16
N CYS A 485 7.59 -47.69 18.27
CA CYS A 485 8.99 -47.45 18.63
C CYS A 485 9.40 -48.08 19.97
N ALA A 486 8.45 -48.25 20.90
CA ALA A 486 8.67 -48.85 22.21
C ALA A 486 8.40 -50.36 22.26
N THR A 487 7.89 -50.98 21.19
CA THR A 487 7.61 -52.42 21.11
C THR A 487 8.76 -53.18 20.48
N ALA A 488 9.35 -52.64 19.41
CA ALA A 488 10.47 -53.25 18.69
C ALA A 488 11.78 -52.50 19.01
N HIS A 489 12.47 -52.94 20.07
CA HIS A 489 13.68 -52.28 20.58
C HIS A 489 14.95 -52.50 19.73
N ALA A 490 14.94 -53.42 18.76
CA ALA A 490 16.13 -53.83 18.01
C ALA A 490 15.96 -53.90 16.47
N ASP A 491 14.74 -54.01 15.97
CA ASP A 491 14.43 -54.21 14.55
C ASP A 491 13.53 -53.06 14.05
N SER A 492 13.93 -52.44 12.94
CA SER A 492 13.25 -51.31 12.30
C SER A 492 12.07 -51.74 11.42
N ASP A 493 12.19 -52.84 10.68
CA ASP A 493 11.11 -53.34 9.83
C ASP A 493 9.98 -53.90 10.71
N ALA A 494 10.31 -54.62 11.79
CA ALA A 494 9.32 -55.02 12.80
C ALA A 494 8.65 -53.80 13.48
N ALA A 495 9.38 -52.70 13.70
CA ALA A 495 8.80 -51.47 14.26
C ALA A 495 7.79 -50.82 13.31
N ASP A 496 8.14 -50.67 12.03
CA ASP A 496 7.25 -50.08 11.02
C ASP A 496 6.02 -50.98 10.75
N GLN A 497 6.16 -52.31 10.74
CA GLN A 497 5.02 -53.24 10.67
C GLN A 497 4.11 -53.12 11.91
N ALA A 498 4.69 -53.03 13.11
CA ALA A 498 3.96 -52.81 14.34
C ALA A 498 3.30 -51.41 14.42
N PHE A 499 3.75 -50.45 13.60
CA PHE A 499 3.08 -49.17 13.39
C PHE A 499 1.91 -49.28 12.40
N ILE A 500 2.10 -49.95 11.24
CA ILE A 500 1.02 -50.24 10.27
C ILE A 500 -0.19 -50.88 10.97
N GLN A 501 0.04 -51.91 11.80
CA GLN A 501 -1.02 -52.60 12.53
C GLN A 501 -1.81 -51.68 13.47
N ARG A 502 -1.13 -50.73 14.15
CA ARG A 502 -1.76 -49.75 15.05
C ARG A 502 -2.55 -48.70 14.27
N MET A 503 -2.03 -48.26 13.13
CA MET A 503 -2.67 -47.24 12.28
C MET A 503 -4.03 -47.70 11.75
N SER A 504 -4.29 -49.01 11.62
CA SER A 504 -5.61 -49.56 11.33
C SER A 504 -6.70 -49.13 12.33
N MET A 505 -6.36 -48.82 13.59
CA MET A 505 -7.32 -48.34 14.58
C MET A 505 -7.84 -46.92 14.26
N LEU A 506 -7.08 -46.13 13.49
CA LEU A 506 -7.45 -44.78 13.07
C LEU A 506 -8.40 -44.76 11.85
N ALA A 507 -8.63 -45.90 11.20
CA ALA A 507 -9.48 -46.02 9.99
C ALA A 507 -10.96 -45.63 10.22
N SER A 508 -11.37 -45.41 11.47
CA SER A 508 -12.68 -44.87 11.84
C SER A 508 -12.78 -43.34 11.70
N ASN A 509 -11.66 -42.62 11.51
CA ASN A 509 -11.64 -41.16 11.37
C ASN A 509 -11.79 -40.75 9.89
N PRO A 510 -12.78 -39.92 9.49
CA PRO A 510 -12.97 -39.48 8.10
C PRO A 510 -11.76 -38.77 7.46
N HIS A 511 -10.84 -38.26 8.26
CA HIS A 511 -9.62 -37.56 7.80
C HIS A 511 -8.39 -38.48 7.68
N PHE A 512 -8.56 -39.79 7.88
CA PHE A 512 -7.50 -40.78 7.82
C PHE A 512 -7.85 -41.94 6.88
N GLU A 513 -6.90 -42.36 6.04
CA GLU A 513 -7.05 -43.51 5.16
C GLU A 513 -5.77 -44.38 5.20
N PRO A 514 -5.81 -45.60 5.75
CA PRO A 514 -4.66 -46.50 5.74
C PRO A 514 -4.43 -47.11 4.35
N ARG A 515 -3.17 -47.27 3.96
CA ARG A 515 -2.72 -48.05 2.81
C ARG A 515 -1.60 -49.00 3.27
N GLN A 516 -1.15 -49.92 2.42
CA GLN A 516 -0.26 -51.02 2.87
C GLN A 516 1.11 -50.54 3.39
N SER A 517 1.75 -49.60 2.69
CA SER A 517 3.09 -49.06 3.02
C SER A 517 3.08 -47.53 3.25
N GLN A 518 1.88 -46.94 3.26
CA GLN A 518 1.62 -45.52 3.27
C GLN A 518 0.33 -45.23 4.04
N TYR A 519 0.07 -43.98 4.39
CA TYR A 519 -1.26 -43.53 4.85
C TYR A 519 -1.55 -42.13 4.35
N LEU A 520 -2.82 -41.81 4.18
CA LEU A 520 -3.29 -40.50 3.72
C LEU A 520 -3.97 -39.75 4.87
N VAL A 521 -3.63 -38.48 5.02
CA VAL A 521 -4.27 -37.54 5.96
C VAL A 521 -4.90 -36.39 5.20
N LYS A 522 -6.15 -36.05 5.54
CA LYS A 522 -6.93 -34.98 4.90
C LYS A 522 -6.80 -33.69 5.71
N HIS A 523 -5.72 -32.97 5.45
CA HIS A 523 -5.38 -31.69 6.08
C HIS A 523 -6.26 -30.55 5.57
N TYR A 524 -6.27 -29.40 6.27
CA TYR A 524 -6.94 -28.18 5.77
C TYR A 524 -6.44 -27.73 4.38
N ALA A 525 -5.19 -28.07 4.05
CA ALA A 525 -4.50 -27.72 2.83
C ALA A 525 -4.81 -28.66 1.64
N GLY A 526 -5.31 -29.87 1.90
CA GLY A 526 -5.48 -30.94 0.92
C GLY A 526 -5.14 -32.33 1.47
N GLU A 527 -5.21 -33.34 0.61
CA GLU A 527 -4.87 -34.72 0.98
C GLU A 527 -3.37 -34.97 0.80
N VAL A 528 -2.68 -35.46 1.85
CA VAL A 528 -1.25 -35.76 1.82
C VAL A 528 -1.04 -37.24 2.13
N THR A 529 -0.28 -37.93 1.26
CA THR A 529 0.09 -39.34 1.45
C THR A 529 1.52 -39.43 1.98
N TYR A 530 1.68 -40.04 3.14
CA TYR A 530 2.95 -40.24 3.84
C TYR A 530 3.45 -41.67 3.69
N GLN A 531 4.76 -41.84 3.52
CA GLN A 531 5.42 -43.15 3.54
C GLN A 531 5.72 -43.58 4.98
N ILE A 532 5.52 -44.86 5.28
CA ILE A 532 5.76 -45.42 6.62
C ILE A 532 7.23 -45.82 6.82
N ARG A 533 7.92 -46.27 5.76
CA ARG A 533 9.29 -46.80 5.84
C ARG A 533 10.28 -45.82 6.49
N GLY A 534 10.94 -46.25 7.56
CA GLY A 534 11.88 -45.47 8.35
C GLY A 534 11.24 -44.42 9.28
N MET A 535 9.90 -44.34 9.36
CA MET A 535 9.21 -43.35 10.18
C MET A 535 9.40 -43.61 11.68
N THR A 536 9.49 -44.87 12.11
CA THR A 536 9.80 -45.18 13.51
C THR A 536 11.22 -44.76 13.90
N ASP A 537 12.23 -45.01 13.08
CA ASP A 537 13.63 -44.67 13.41
C ASP A 537 13.87 -43.16 13.45
N LYS A 538 13.29 -42.42 12.50
CA LYS A 538 13.27 -40.95 12.53
C LYS A 538 12.59 -40.39 13.79
N ASN A 539 11.62 -41.12 14.34
CA ASN A 539 10.91 -40.71 15.55
C ASN A 539 11.59 -41.15 16.86
N LYS A 540 12.34 -42.27 16.87
CA LYS A 540 13.11 -42.73 18.04
C LYS A 540 14.01 -41.60 18.56
N ASP A 541 14.79 -40.97 17.68
CA ASP A 541 15.60 -39.75 17.93
C ASP A 541 16.35 -39.72 19.28
N VAL A 542 16.94 -40.87 19.62
CA VAL A 542 17.84 -41.09 20.74
C VAL A 542 19.20 -41.46 20.16
N LEU A 543 20.22 -40.67 20.49
CA LEU A 543 21.61 -41.02 20.19
C LEU A 543 22.01 -42.25 21.02
N LEU A 544 22.82 -43.16 20.45
CA LEU A 544 23.35 -44.27 21.24
C LEU A 544 24.17 -43.73 22.42
N ARG A 545 24.00 -44.32 23.60
CA ARG A 545 24.73 -43.91 24.80
C ARG A 545 26.25 -44.00 24.59
N ASP A 546 26.70 -45.00 23.84
CA ASP A 546 28.11 -45.19 23.46
C ASP A 546 28.70 -43.95 22.75
N LEU A 547 27.90 -43.21 21.98
CA LEU A 547 28.30 -41.94 21.36
C LEU A 547 28.23 -40.75 22.32
N VAL A 548 27.33 -40.78 23.31
CA VAL A 548 27.28 -39.77 24.39
C VAL A 548 28.49 -39.92 25.29
N ASP A 549 28.75 -41.13 25.78
CA ASP A 549 29.89 -41.45 26.65
C ASP A 549 31.23 -41.18 25.92
N LEU A 550 31.32 -41.44 24.61
CA LEU A 550 32.43 -41.00 23.75
C LEU A 550 32.58 -39.47 23.72
N VAL A 551 31.51 -38.71 23.52
CA VAL A 551 31.56 -37.23 23.48
C VAL A 551 31.95 -36.65 24.84
N GLN A 552 31.44 -37.22 25.95
CA GLN A 552 31.82 -36.84 27.31
C GLN A 552 33.29 -37.17 27.62
N SER A 553 33.91 -38.11 26.91
CA SER A 553 35.36 -38.37 27.01
C SER A 553 36.24 -37.34 26.28
N SER A 554 35.66 -36.41 25.51
CA SER A 554 36.40 -35.42 24.74
C SER A 554 37.14 -34.42 25.63
N THR A 555 38.40 -34.15 25.26
CA THR A 555 39.19 -33.06 25.85
C THR A 555 38.79 -31.67 25.32
N ASN A 556 37.84 -31.58 24.38
CA ASN A 556 37.29 -30.31 23.90
C ASN A 556 36.04 -29.91 24.69
N SER A 557 36.22 -28.96 25.61
CA SER A 557 35.13 -28.41 26.44
C SER A 557 33.98 -27.79 25.66
N PHE A 558 34.21 -27.32 24.43
CA PHE A 558 33.12 -26.85 23.56
C PHE A 558 32.24 -28.01 23.09
N LEU A 559 32.84 -29.11 22.61
CA LEU A 559 32.11 -30.30 22.18
C LEU A 559 31.36 -30.96 23.36
N VAL A 560 31.99 -31.05 24.54
CA VAL A 560 31.31 -31.49 25.77
C VAL A 560 30.13 -30.57 26.10
N GLY A 561 30.33 -29.24 26.03
CA GLY A 561 29.28 -28.25 26.29
C GLY A 561 28.09 -28.29 25.32
N LEU A 562 28.28 -28.78 24.08
CA LEU A 562 27.17 -29.03 23.14
C LEU A 562 26.29 -30.21 23.56
N PHE A 563 26.73 -31.09 24.49
CA PHE A 563 26.00 -32.29 24.89
C PHE A 563 25.71 -32.24 26.40
N PRO A 564 24.63 -31.56 26.83
CA PRO A 564 24.30 -31.42 28.25
C PRO A 564 24.03 -32.77 28.90
N ASP A 565 24.49 -32.91 30.14
CA ASP A 565 24.45 -34.14 30.94
C ASP A 565 23.02 -34.71 31.04
N THR A 566 22.75 -35.83 30.37
CA THR A 566 21.46 -36.53 30.42
C THR A 566 21.34 -37.31 31.73
N GLY A 567 21.06 -36.58 32.81
CA GLY A 567 21.30 -37.02 34.19
C GLY A 567 20.69 -38.36 34.62
N SER A 568 21.58 -39.25 35.08
CA SER A 568 21.34 -40.49 35.84
C SER A 568 20.56 -41.64 35.15
N SER A 569 21.13 -42.83 35.22
CA SER A 569 20.57 -44.09 34.71
C SER A 569 19.37 -44.65 35.51
N ASP A 570 18.81 -43.85 36.42
CA ASP A 570 17.82 -44.24 37.45
C ASP A 570 16.43 -43.64 37.19
N SER A 571 16.33 -42.69 36.25
CA SER A 571 15.04 -42.20 35.75
C SER A 571 14.28 -43.32 35.04
N LYS A 572 13.14 -43.76 35.63
CA LYS A 572 12.19 -44.69 35.00
C LYS A 572 11.37 -44.06 33.87
N ARG A 573 11.63 -42.80 33.50
CA ARG A 573 10.92 -42.08 32.44
C ARG A 573 11.61 -42.36 31.10
N ARG A 574 10.83 -42.83 30.11
CA ARG A 574 11.33 -42.97 28.72
C ARG A 574 11.85 -41.61 28.22
N PRO A 575 12.97 -41.54 27.48
CA PRO A 575 13.41 -40.31 26.84
C PRO A 575 12.34 -39.82 25.84
N PRO A 576 12.18 -38.50 25.65
CA PRO A 576 11.19 -37.96 24.72
C PRO A 576 11.55 -38.30 23.27
N THR A 577 10.61 -38.89 22.56
CA THR A 577 10.70 -39.12 21.10
C THR A 577 10.75 -37.80 20.35
N ALA A 578 11.11 -37.83 19.06
CA ALA A 578 10.97 -36.64 18.21
C ALA A 578 9.53 -36.09 18.26
N SER A 579 8.50 -36.94 18.07
CA SER A 579 7.12 -36.44 18.10
C SER A 579 6.70 -35.84 19.45
N ASP A 580 7.20 -36.32 20.59
CA ASP A 580 6.97 -35.67 21.88
C ASP A 580 7.66 -34.29 21.98
N LYS A 581 8.93 -34.16 21.53
CA LYS A 581 9.65 -32.87 21.45
C LYS A 581 8.89 -31.87 20.56
N ILE A 582 8.47 -32.32 19.38
CA ILE A 582 7.77 -31.53 18.37
C ILE A 582 6.39 -31.09 18.88
N LYS A 583 5.66 -31.98 19.57
CA LYS A 583 4.39 -31.66 20.21
C LYS A 583 4.55 -30.65 21.35
N ALA A 584 5.60 -30.76 22.17
CA ALA A 584 5.88 -29.79 23.23
C ALA A 584 6.17 -28.39 22.64
N SER A 585 7.15 -28.32 21.75
CA SER A 585 7.57 -27.10 21.04
C SER A 585 6.41 -26.41 20.30
N ALA A 586 5.54 -27.17 19.62
CA ALA A 586 4.36 -26.61 18.95
C ALA A 586 3.36 -26.00 19.94
N ASN A 587 3.15 -26.62 21.11
CA ASN A 587 2.24 -26.10 22.14
C ASN A 587 2.84 -24.91 22.92
N GLU A 588 4.16 -24.82 23.04
CA GLU A 588 4.85 -23.64 23.56
C GLU A 588 4.71 -22.45 22.60
N LEU A 589 4.84 -22.68 21.29
CA LEU A 589 4.56 -21.67 20.26
C LEU A 589 3.08 -21.23 20.30
N VAL A 590 2.13 -22.16 20.43
CA VAL A 590 0.70 -21.83 20.63
C VAL A 590 0.53 -20.88 21.82
N ALA A 591 1.06 -21.26 22.99
CA ALA A 591 0.93 -20.49 24.23
C ALA A 591 1.69 -19.15 24.24
N ALA A 592 2.68 -18.96 23.34
CA ALA A 592 3.30 -17.67 23.10
C ALA A 592 2.40 -16.78 22.22
N LEU A 593 1.89 -17.32 21.11
CA LEU A 593 1.03 -16.58 20.18
C LEU A 593 -0.31 -16.17 20.81
N GLU A 594 -0.89 -17.00 21.68
CA GLU A 594 -2.13 -16.68 22.42
C GLU A 594 -1.98 -15.49 23.40
N ARG A 595 -0.76 -15.07 23.73
CA ARG A 595 -0.47 -13.92 24.61
C ARG A 595 -0.24 -12.61 23.84
N ALA A 596 -0.45 -12.61 22.52
CA ALA A 596 -0.17 -11.50 21.64
C ALA A 596 -1.27 -11.35 20.56
N GLN A 597 -1.56 -10.11 20.18
CA GLN A 597 -2.56 -9.80 19.17
C GLN A 597 -2.04 -10.14 17.77
N PRO A 598 -2.68 -11.05 17.01
CA PRO A 598 -2.09 -11.58 15.79
C PRO A 598 -2.43 -10.76 14.54
N SER A 599 -1.39 -10.48 13.75
CA SER A 599 -1.45 -10.00 12.37
C SER A 599 -0.90 -11.05 11.42
N TYR A 600 -1.44 -11.14 10.21
CA TYR A 600 -1.15 -12.28 9.31
C TYR A 600 -0.66 -11.82 7.94
N ILE A 601 0.42 -12.45 7.47
CA ILE A 601 0.92 -12.30 6.10
C ILE A 601 0.88 -13.67 5.40
N ARG A 602 0.20 -13.70 4.24
CA ARG A 602 0.07 -14.87 3.37
C ARG A 602 0.86 -14.62 2.09
N THR A 603 2.02 -15.24 1.98
CA THR A 603 2.94 -15.09 0.85
C THR A 603 2.62 -16.09 -0.27
N ILE A 604 2.73 -15.64 -1.51
CA ILE A 604 2.39 -16.39 -2.72
C ILE A 604 3.57 -16.33 -3.70
N LYS A 605 3.91 -17.48 -4.28
CA LYS A 605 4.91 -17.63 -5.34
C LYS A 605 4.21 -17.67 -6.70
N PRO A 606 4.46 -16.72 -7.63
CA PRO A 606 3.71 -16.67 -8.89
C PRO A 606 4.12 -17.75 -9.90
N ASN A 607 5.34 -18.28 -9.84
CA ASN A 607 5.85 -19.33 -10.73
C ASN A 607 7.03 -20.08 -10.09
N GLN A 608 7.39 -21.26 -10.59
CA GLN A 608 8.57 -22.00 -10.10
C GLN A 608 9.88 -21.55 -10.76
N ASN A 609 9.80 -20.97 -11.96
CA ASN A 609 10.94 -20.57 -12.80
C ASN A 609 11.72 -19.35 -12.26
N LYS A 610 11.23 -18.72 -11.17
CA LYS A 610 11.76 -17.47 -10.57
C LYS A 610 11.72 -16.28 -11.54
N SER A 611 10.80 -16.31 -12.50
CA SER A 611 10.65 -15.25 -13.51
C SER A 611 9.87 -14.05 -12.95
N PRO A 612 10.33 -12.80 -13.15
CA PRO A 612 9.64 -11.59 -12.65
C PRO A 612 8.45 -11.13 -13.51
N SER A 613 8.15 -11.84 -14.61
CA SER A 613 7.04 -11.55 -15.52
C SER A 613 6.01 -12.68 -15.64
N GLU A 614 6.37 -13.90 -15.22
CA GLU A 614 5.52 -15.09 -15.35
C GLU A 614 4.58 -15.25 -14.14
N TYR A 615 3.37 -15.74 -14.40
CA TYR A 615 2.37 -16.05 -13.38
C TYR A 615 1.60 -17.30 -13.78
N ASP A 616 1.86 -18.42 -13.13
CA ASP A 616 1.13 -19.68 -13.31
C ASP A 616 -0.20 -19.60 -12.53
N GLN A 617 -1.28 -19.34 -13.27
CA GLN A 617 -2.62 -19.26 -12.69
C GLN A 617 -3.04 -20.54 -11.96
N LYS A 618 -2.62 -21.74 -12.39
CA LYS A 618 -2.99 -23.00 -11.73
C LYS A 618 -2.27 -23.16 -10.40
N GLN A 619 -0.97 -22.85 -10.36
CA GLN A 619 -0.19 -22.93 -9.11
C GLN A 619 -0.58 -21.84 -8.12
N VAL A 620 -0.93 -20.63 -8.57
CA VAL A 620 -1.47 -19.60 -7.66
C VAL A 620 -2.89 -19.95 -7.19
N LEU A 621 -3.72 -20.59 -8.03
CA LEU A 621 -5.03 -21.11 -7.59
C LEU A 621 -4.88 -22.21 -6.51
N HIS A 622 -3.89 -23.09 -6.64
CA HIS A 622 -3.54 -24.07 -5.61
C HIS A 622 -3.09 -23.41 -4.30
N GLN A 623 -2.32 -22.33 -4.37
CA GLN A 623 -1.94 -21.54 -3.19
C GLN A 623 -3.13 -20.81 -2.55
N ILE A 624 -4.03 -20.24 -3.35
CA ILE A 624 -5.28 -19.60 -2.87
C ILE A 624 -6.14 -20.60 -2.08
N LYS A 625 -6.19 -21.87 -2.54
CA LYS A 625 -6.85 -22.99 -1.86
C LYS A 625 -6.22 -23.28 -0.50
N TYR A 626 -4.96 -23.74 -0.45
CA TYR A 626 -4.39 -24.20 0.81
C TYR A 626 -4.13 -23.07 1.82
N LEU A 627 -3.96 -21.81 1.38
CA LEU A 627 -3.90 -20.66 2.29
C LEU A 627 -5.27 -20.23 2.83
N GLY A 628 -6.35 -20.92 2.43
CA GLY A 628 -7.72 -20.67 2.88
C GLY A 628 -8.26 -19.29 2.48
N LEU A 629 -7.73 -18.68 1.42
CA LEU A 629 -7.99 -17.25 1.14
C LEU A 629 -9.46 -16.99 0.79
N GLN A 630 -10.14 -17.92 0.12
CA GLN A 630 -11.57 -17.80 -0.13
C GLN A 630 -12.38 -17.78 1.17
N GLU A 631 -12.04 -18.63 2.13
CA GLU A 631 -12.75 -18.71 3.42
C GLU A 631 -12.43 -17.49 4.30
N ASN A 632 -11.19 -17.00 4.27
CA ASN A 632 -10.82 -15.72 4.91
C ASN A 632 -11.65 -14.54 4.38
N VAL A 633 -11.90 -14.47 3.06
CA VAL A 633 -12.75 -13.45 2.45
C VAL A 633 -14.23 -13.65 2.82
N ARG A 634 -14.73 -14.90 2.86
CA ARG A 634 -16.10 -15.21 3.31
C ARG A 634 -16.31 -14.77 4.76
N ILE A 635 -15.42 -15.17 5.67
CA ILE A 635 -15.46 -14.82 7.10
C ILE A 635 -15.56 -13.30 7.27
N ARG A 636 -14.61 -12.55 6.69
CA ARG A 636 -14.55 -11.08 6.86
C ARG A 636 -15.68 -10.31 6.16
N ARG A 637 -16.37 -10.89 5.16
CA ARG A 637 -17.49 -10.23 4.45
C ARG A 637 -18.88 -10.63 4.98
N ALA A 638 -19.02 -11.80 5.60
CA ALA A 638 -20.26 -12.19 6.28
C ALA A 638 -20.34 -11.65 7.72
N GLY A 639 -19.19 -11.26 8.30
CA GLY A 639 -19.11 -10.29 9.39
C GLY A 639 -19.37 -8.85 8.94
N PHE A 640 -18.92 -7.88 9.74
CA PHE A 640 -19.04 -6.46 9.45
C PHE A 640 -17.67 -5.90 9.09
N ALA A 641 -17.54 -5.33 7.89
CA ALA A 641 -16.26 -4.86 7.34
C ALA A 641 -15.59 -3.75 8.18
N TYR A 642 -16.35 -3.02 9.00
CA TYR A 642 -15.82 -2.01 9.92
C TYR A 642 -16.57 -2.02 11.25
N ARG A 643 -15.82 -1.89 12.34
CA ARG A 643 -16.32 -1.76 13.72
C ARG A 643 -15.48 -0.75 14.49
N GLN A 644 -16.12 0.15 15.23
CA GLN A 644 -15.43 1.18 16.03
C GLN A 644 -16.31 1.65 17.20
N THR A 645 -15.70 2.10 18.31
CA THR A 645 -16.46 2.68 19.42
C THR A 645 -17.21 3.93 18.98
N PHE A 646 -18.39 4.18 19.54
CA PHE A 646 -19.23 5.33 19.13
C PHE A 646 -18.48 6.67 19.27
N GLU A 647 -17.69 6.83 20.32
CA GLU A 647 -16.77 7.96 20.54
C GLU A 647 -15.84 8.18 19.33
N LYS A 648 -14.96 7.22 19.02
CA LYS A 648 -13.97 7.32 17.93
C LYS A 648 -14.62 7.41 16.54
N PHE A 649 -15.82 6.86 16.36
CA PHE A 649 -16.59 7.07 15.13
C PHE A 649 -17.06 8.52 15.00
N VAL A 650 -17.61 9.09 16.07
CA VAL A 650 -18.06 10.49 16.11
C VAL A 650 -16.88 11.43 15.92
N GLU A 651 -15.76 11.25 16.63
CA GLU A 651 -14.52 12.03 16.44
C GLU A 651 -14.04 12.06 14.98
N ARG A 652 -14.20 10.94 14.25
CA ARG A 652 -13.78 10.85 12.85
C ARG A 652 -14.80 11.47 11.89
N PHE A 653 -16.10 11.30 12.14
CA PHE A 653 -17.16 11.57 11.15
C PHE A 653 -18.17 12.68 11.53
N TYR A 654 -18.04 13.38 12.67
CA TYR A 654 -18.91 14.50 13.05
C TYR A 654 -19.02 15.61 11.99
N LEU A 655 -17.99 15.77 11.17
CA LEU A 655 -17.90 16.68 10.02
C LEU A 655 -18.99 16.42 8.94
N LEU A 656 -19.56 15.21 8.90
CA LEU A 656 -20.54 14.81 7.88
C LEU A 656 -21.95 15.35 8.15
N SER A 657 -22.29 15.61 9.42
CA SER A 657 -23.59 16.17 9.82
C SER A 657 -23.44 17.62 10.26
N GLY A 658 -24.27 18.49 9.70
CA GLY A 658 -24.42 19.89 10.11
C GLY A 658 -25.15 20.07 11.45
N ARG A 659 -25.51 18.98 12.13
CA ARG A 659 -26.01 18.97 13.52
C ARG A 659 -24.91 18.60 14.53
N THR A 660 -23.93 17.79 14.14
CA THR A 660 -22.79 17.41 14.99
C THR A 660 -21.55 18.30 14.80
N SER A 661 -21.44 19.00 13.66
CA SER A 661 -20.39 20.01 13.41
C SER A 661 -20.94 21.37 12.98
N TYR A 662 -20.25 22.44 13.37
CA TYR A 662 -20.40 23.77 12.79
C TYR A 662 -19.02 24.38 12.55
N ALA A 663 -18.81 25.00 11.38
CA ALA A 663 -17.54 25.60 10.91
C ALA A 663 -16.29 24.69 10.86
N GLY A 664 -16.34 23.48 11.43
CA GLY A 664 -15.22 22.54 11.60
C GLY A 664 -15.12 22.03 13.04
N ASP A 665 -15.78 22.69 13.99
CA ASP A 665 -15.79 22.34 15.42
C ASP A 665 -16.92 21.35 15.74
N TYR A 666 -16.71 20.50 16.75
CA TYR A 666 -17.70 19.56 17.29
C TYR A 666 -18.66 20.28 18.24
N ILE A 667 -19.97 20.15 18.02
CA ILE A 667 -21.01 20.92 18.74
C ILE A 667 -22.12 20.05 19.36
N TRP A 668 -22.03 18.72 19.27
CA TRP A 668 -23.08 17.83 19.77
C TRP A 668 -22.98 17.66 21.29
N GLN A 669 -24.10 17.91 21.98
CA GLN A 669 -24.21 17.80 23.45
C GLN A 669 -24.95 16.53 23.91
N GLY A 670 -25.40 15.68 22.98
CA GLY A 670 -25.94 14.37 23.29
C GLY A 670 -24.86 13.29 23.43
N ASP A 671 -25.29 12.08 23.70
CA ASP A 671 -24.44 10.89 23.76
C ASP A 671 -23.86 10.52 22.38
N HIS A 672 -22.77 9.75 22.37
CA HIS A 672 -22.11 9.33 21.12
C HIS A 672 -22.95 8.35 20.28
N ILE A 673 -23.93 7.65 20.85
CA ILE A 673 -24.79 6.69 20.14
C ILE A 673 -25.82 7.46 19.29
N SER A 674 -26.46 8.47 19.87
CA SER A 674 -27.34 9.40 19.14
C SER A 674 -26.58 10.24 18.12
N ALA A 675 -25.36 10.70 18.45
CA ALA A 675 -24.47 11.37 17.50
C ALA A 675 -24.15 10.49 16.29
N THR A 676 -23.74 9.23 16.52
CA THR A 676 -23.46 8.24 15.47
C THR A 676 -24.68 8.00 14.59
N LYS A 677 -25.87 7.82 15.20
CA LYS A 677 -27.13 7.63 14.48
C LYS A 677 -27.52 8.85 13.64
N GLN A 678 -27.27 10.07 14.13
CA GLN A 678 -27.52 11.31 13.39
C GLN A 678 -26.55 11.46 12.21
N ILE A 679 -25.26 11.15 12.40
CA ILE A 679 -24.23 11.15 11.34
C ILE A 679 -24.62 10.19 10.21
N LEU A 680 -24.99 8.95 10.53
CA LEU A 680 -25.40 7.94 9.53
C LEU A 680 -26.68 8.32 8.80
N THR A 681 -27.64 8.96 9.50
CA THR A 681 -28.88 9.46 8.90
C THR A 681 -28.60 10.59 7.91
N ASP A 682 -27.84 11.61 8.30
CA ASP A 682 -27.51 12.76 7.43
C ASP A 682 -26.58 12.36 6.27
N ALA A 683 -25.76 11.33 6.46
CA ALA A 683 -24.98 10.70 5.38
C ALA A 683 -25.81 9.82 4.43
N ASN A 684 -27.11 9.64 4.68
CA ASN A 684 -28.05 8.82 3.89
C ASN A 684 -27.64 7.34 3.79
N ILE A 685 -27.06 6.77 4.85
CA ILE A 685 -26.68 5.35 4.88
C ILE A 685 -27.93 4.47 5.13
N PRO A 686 -28.19 3.43 4.33
CA PRO A 686 -29.32 2.52 4.55
C PRO A 686 -29.21 1.76 5.87
N VAL A 687 -30.34 1.58 6.56
CA VAL A 687 -30.42 0.86 7.86
C VAL A 687 -30.02 -0.62 7.74
N GLY A 688 -30.00 -1.19 6.53
CA GLY A 688 -29.49 -2.55 6.27
C GLY A 688 -27.96 -2.66 6.17
N GLU A 689 -27.25 -1.53 6.09
CA GLU A 689 -25.78 -1.46 5.93
C GLU A 689 -25.03 -1.16 7.23
N TYR A 690 -25.73 -0.94 8.34
CA TYR A 690 -25.12 -0.79 9.66
C TYR A 690 -25.96 -1.43 10.77
N GLN A 691 -25.31 -1.78 11.87
CA GLN A 691 -25.96 -2.12 13.13
C GLN A 691 -25.29 -1.35 14.28
N MET A 692 -26.09 -1.03 15.29
CA MET A 692 -25.64 -0.38 16.53
C MET A 692 -25.48 -1.46 17.59
N GLY A 693 -24.29 -1.60 18.16
CA GLY A 693 -24.03 -2.50 19.28
C GLY A 693 -24.27 -1.82 20.63
N VAL A 694 -23.61 -2.36 21.66
CA VAL A 694 -23.66 -1.84 23.04
C VAL A 694 -22.65 -0.70 23.24
N SER A 695 -21.45 -0.83 22.65
CA SER A 695 -20.37 0.18 22.71
C SER A 695 -19.85 0.62 21.34
N LYS A 696 -20.15 -0.14 20.28
CA LYS A 696 -19.58 0.04 18.93
C LYS A 696 -20.65 0.16 17.84
N VAL A 697 -20.33 0.93 16.81
CA VAL A 697 -21.03 0.90 15.53
C VAL A 697 -20.38 -0.13 14.61
N PHE A 698 -21.21 -0.88 13.89
CA PHE A 698 -20.79 -1.90 12.95
C PHE A 698 -21.33 -1.56 11.56
N ILE A 699 -20.45 -1.42 10.56
CA ILE A 699 -20.80 -1.17 9.16
C ILE A 699 -20.54 -2.45 8.37
N LYS A 700 -21.55 -2.86 7.61
CA LYS A 700 -21.62 -4.16 6.94
C LYS A 700 -20.75 -4.18 5.68
N THR A 701 -21.04 -3.32 4.70
CA THR A 701 -20.27 -3.23 3.46
C THR A 701 -19.08 -2.26 3.58
N PRO A 702 -17.89 -2.61 3.07
CA PRO A 702 -16.77 -1.68 3.01
C PRO A 702 -17.06 -0.48 2.08
N GLU A 703 -17.89 -0.65 1.06
CA GLU A 703 -18.37 0.42 0.17
C GLU A 703 -19.05 1.56 0.95
N THR A 704 -19.84 1.25 1.98
CA THR A 704 -20.45 2.25 2.88
C THR A 704 -19.40 3.02 3.68
N LEU A 705 -18.32 2.38 4.15
CA LEU A 705 -17.23 3.08 4.82
C LEU A 705 -16.50 4.03 3.87
N PHE A 706 -16.18 3.58 2.66
CA PHE A 706 -15.52 4.43 1.66
C PHE A 706 -16.38 5.61 1.20
N ALA A 707 -17.72 5.46 1.19
CA ALA A 707 -18.64 6.57 0.96
C ALA A 707 -18.53 7.64 2.07
N LEU A 708 -18.51 7.24 3.35
CA LEU A 708 -18.37 8.15 4.49
C LEU A 708 -17.02 8.90 4.46
N GLU A 709 -15.91 8.21 4.21
CA GLU A 709 -14.58 8.83 4.10
C GLU A 709 -14.50 9.77 2.88
N HIS A 710 -15.03 9.37 1.72
CA HIS A 710 -15.05 10.23 0.53
C HIS A 710 -15.93 11.49 0.74
N MET A 711 -17.01 11.40 1.54
CA MET A 711 -17.79 12.58 1.94
C MET A 711 -17.00 13.51 2.87
N ARG A 712 -16.19 12.95 3.77
CA ARG A 712 -15.32 13.67 4.71
C ARG A 712 -14.17 14.38 4.00
N ASP A 713 -13.49 13.72 3.06
CA ASP A 713 -12.48 14.36 2.19
C ASP A 713 -13.08 15.51 1.36
N ARG A 714 -14.32 15.31 0.84
CA ARG A 714 -15.04 16.33 0.08
C ARG A 714 -15.37 17.57 0.90
N TYR A 715 -15.64 17.43 2.20
CA TYR A 715 -15.79 18.56 3.13
C TYR A 715 -14.49 19.37 3.21
N TRP A 716 -13.35 18.70 3.47
CA TRP A 716 -12.04 19.35 3.58
C TRP A 716 -11.59 20.02 2.29
N HIS A 717 -11.81 19.38 1.13
CA HIS A 717 -11.62 20.02 -0.18
C HIS A 717 -12.51 21.25 -0.37
N GLY A 718 -13.75 21.22 0.14
CA GLY A 718 -14.65 22.38 0.18
C GLY A 718 -14.08 23.55 1.00
N MET A 719 -13.55 23.29 2.20
CA MET A 719 -12.94 24.32 3.06
C MET A 719 -11.63 24.85 2.47
N ALA A 720 -10.76 23.97 1.97
CA ALA A 720 -9.56 24.36 1.26
C ALA A 720 -9.88 25.24 0.03
N ALA A 721 -10.94 24.92 -0.72
CA ALA A 721 -11.39 25.75 -1.84
C ALA A 721 -11.94 27.13 -1.41
N ARG A 722 -12.59 27.24 -0.25
CA ARG A 722 -13.00 28.52 0.36
C ARG A 722 -11.78 29.36 0.74
N ILE A 723 -10.82 28.79 1.47
CA ILE A 723 -9.58 29.46 1.89
C ILE A 723 -8.77 29.91 0.67
N GLN A 724 -8.57 29.03 -0.32
CA GLN A 724 -7.89 29.38 -1.58
C GLN A 724 -8.63 30.48 -2.36
N ARG A 725 -9.97 30.52 -2.34
CA ARG A 725 -10.77 31.58 -2.98
C ARG A 725 -10.57 32.93 -2.28
N ALA A 726 -10.59 32.94 -0.95
CA ALA A 726 -10.32 34.14 -0.14
C ALA A 726 -8.88 34.66 -0.37
N TRP A 727 -7.88 33.78 -0.30
CA TRP A 727 -6.47 34.13 -0.55
C TRP A 727 -6.25 34.68 -1.96
N ARG A 728 -6.82 34.04 -3.00
CA ARG A 728 -6.75 34.55 -4.39
C ARG A 728 -7.47 35.89 -4.55
N ALA A 729 -8.54 36.15 -3.79
CA ALA A 729 -9.21 37.46 -3.78
C ALA A 729 -8.38 38.54 -3.08
N TYR A 730 -7.73 38.22 -1.95
CA TYR A 730 -6.79 39.10 -1.25
C TYR A 730 -5.59 39.47 -2.15
N LEU A 731 -4.97 38.48 -2.80
CA LEU A 731 -3.87 38.72 -3.74
C LEU A 731 -4.29 39.60 -4.93
N ARG A 732 -5.49 39.42 -5.50
CA ARG A 732 -6.04 40.32 -6.52
C ARG A 732 -6.21 41.74 -5.99
N ARG A 733 -6.84 41.93 -4.82
CA ARG A 733 -7.03 43.25 -4.21
C ARG A 733 -5.68 43.96 -3.93
N LYS A 734 -4.65 43.22 -3.52
CA LYS A 734 -3.28 43.74 -3.34
C LYS A 734 -2.65 44.17 -4.68
N ALA A 735 -2.81 43.37 -5.74
CA ALA A 735 -2.34 43.72 -7.08
C ALA A 735 -3.10 44.90 -7.71
N GLU A 736 -4.41 44.98 -7.50
CA GLU A 736 -5.26 46.10 -7.93
C GLU A 736 -4.85 47.41 -7.25
N ALA A 737 -4.63 47.40 -5.93
CA ALA A 737 -4.13 48.57 -5.20
C ALA A 737 -2.77 49.04 -5.74
N ALA A 738 -1.83 48.11 -5.97
CA ALA A 738 -0.53 48.43 -6.57
C ALA A 738 -0.68 49.03 -7.98
N MET A 739 -1.58 48.48 -8.83
CA MET A 739 -1.85 49.02 -10.17
C MET A 739 -2.49 50.41 -10.14
N VAL A 740 -3.34 50.72 -9.16
CA VAL A 740 -3.93 52.06 -9.00
C VAL A 740 -2.83 53.09 -8.72
N ILE A 741 -1.94 52.80 -7.77
CA ILE A 741 -0.80 53.69 -7.42
C ILE A 741 0.15 53.84 -8.61
N GLN A 742 0.57 52.72 -9.23
CA GLN A 742 1.50 52.73 -10.35
C GLN A 742 0.94 53.45 -11.59
N ARG A 743 -0.38 53.38 -11.86
CA ARG A 743 -1.01 54.11 -12.96
C ARG A 743 -0.94 55.63 -12.76
N ALA A 744 -1.25 56.11 -11.55
CA ALA A 744 -1.15 57.54 -11.24
C ALA A 744 0.30 58.04 -11.37
N TRP A 745 1.25 57.27 -10.83
CA TRP A 745 2.68 57.60 -10.88
C TRP A 745 3.22 57.63 -12.32
N ARG A 746 2.98 56.57 -13.12
CA ARG A 746 3.39 56.52 -14.54
C ARG A 746 2.71 57.59 -15.40
N ARG A 747 1.48 58.01 -15.08
CA ARG A 747 0.81 59.13 -15.78
C ARG A 747 1.40 60.50 -15.41
N LYS A 748 2.11 60.64 -14.28
CA LYS A 748 2.73 61.89 -13.82
C LYS A 748 4.24 62.00 -14.12
N GLN A 749 4.96 60.87 -14.18
CA GLN A 749 6.43 60.81 -14.37
C GLN A 749 6.93 59.81 -15.43
N GLY A 750 6.05 59.10 -16.14
CA GLY A 750 6.45 58.09 -17.13
C GLY A 750 6.65 58.62 -18.56
N PRO A 751 7.31 57.83 -19.44
CA PRO A 751 7.61 58.22 -20.83
C PRO A 751 6.36 58.47 -21.70
N ASP A 752 5.19 58.01 -21.26
CA ASP A 752 3.89 58.25 -21.89
C ASP A 752 3.54 59.75 -22.04
N ARG A 753 4.19 60.65 -21.26
CA ARG A 753 3.99 62.10 -21.33
C ARG A 753 4.32 62.66 -22.73
N HIS A 754 5.43 62.22 -23.34
CA HIS A 754 5.87 62.73 -24.64
C HIS A 754 4.82 62.51 -25.74
N TYR A 755 4.20 61.33 -25.77
CA TYR A 755 3.16 60.98 -26.75
C TYR A 755 1.84 61.74 -26.56
N LEU A 756 1.61 62.32 -25.37
CA LEU A 756 0.48 63.22 -25.12
C LEU A 756 0.82 64.65 -25.57
N GLU A 757 2.01 65.15 -25.24
CA GLU A 757 2.49 66.46 -25.71
C GLU A 757 2.53 66.54 -27.25
N LEU A 758 3.01 65.49 -27.91
CA LEU A 758 2.99 65.36 -29.37
C LEU A 758 1.56 65.40 -29.94
N ARG A 759 0.60 64.78 -29.24
CA ARG A 759 -0.81 64.78 -29.63
C ARG A 759 -1.41 66.19 -29.55
N GLU A 760 -1.19 66.91 -28.45
CA GLU A 760 -1.72 68.26 -28.27
C GLU A 760 -1.09 69.27 -29.25
N GLN A 761 0.19 69.11 -29.61
CA GLN A 761 0.79 69.85 -30.73
C GLN A 761 0.06 69.58 -32.06
N GLY A 762 -0.32 68.32 -32.34
CA GLY A 762 -1.13 67.97 -33.50
C GLY A 762 -2.58 68.48 -33.45
N HIS A 763 -3.16 68.68 -32.27
CA HIS A 763 -4.41 69.42 -32.12
C HIS A 763 -4.19 70.91 -32.46
N SER A 764 -3.12 71.53 -31.94
CA SER A 764 -2.76 72.93 -32.14
C SER A 764 -2.49 73.28 -33.61
N ILE A 765 -1.74 72.46 -34.36
CA ILE A 765 -1.43 72.68 -35.79
C ILE A 765 -2.69 72.85 -36.67
N LEU A 766 -3.77 72.14 -36.34
CA LEU A 766 -5.03 72.26 -37.05
C LEU A 766 -5.82 73.52 -36.66
N ALA A 767 -5.55 74.12 -35.49
CA ALA A 767 -5.97 75.46 -35.07
C ALA A 767 -7.47 75.79 -35.26
N GLY A 768 -8.36 74.81 -35.08
CA GLY A 768 -9.80 75.00 -35.32
C GLY A 768 -10.21 75.19 -36.79
N ARG A 769 -9.28 75.01 -37.75
CA ARG A 769 -9.50 75.21 -39.20
C ARG A 769 -10.04 73.96 -39.92
N LYS A 770 -10.07 72.80 -39.26
CA LYS A 770 -10.44 71.50 -39.86
C LYS A 770 -11.31 70.66 -38.94
N GLU A 771 -12.44 70.17 -39.46
CA GLU A 771 -13.33 69.22 -38.79
C GLU A 771 -12.59 67.97 -38.28
N ARG A 772 -13.11 67.38 -37.21
CA ARG A 772 -12.48 66.25 -36.52
C ARG A 772 -13.22 64.95 -36.81
N ARG A 773 -12.47 63.86 -36.95
CA ARG A 773 -13.01 62.49 -36.86
C ARG A 773 -12.95 62.02 -35.41
N ARG A 774 -13.93 61.23 -34.95
CA ARG A 774 -13.90 60.55 -33.63
C ARG A 774 -12.58 59.81 -33.38
N PHE A 775 -12.06 59.10 -34.39
CA PHE A 775 -10.76 58.41 -34.34
C PHE A 775 -9.54 59.34 -34.09
N SER A 776 -9.68 60.64 -34.36
CA SER A 776 -8.68 61.68 -34.11
C SER A 776 -8.97 62.51 -32.83
N LEU A 777 -9.87 62.02 -31.97
CA LEU A 777 -10.26 62.57 -30.66
C LEU A 777 -10.25 61.50 -29.54
N LEU A 778 -9.82 60.27 -29.83
CA LEU A 778 -9.82 59.18 -28.85
C LEU A 778 -8.82 59.46 -27.72
N ALA A 779 -9.34 59.68 -26.51
CA ALA A 779 -8.60 59.92 -25.27
C ALA A 779 -7.33 59.05 -25.07
N GLN A 780 -7.40 57.79 -25.50
CA GLN A 780 -6.37 56.76 -25.33
C GLN A 780 -5.42 56.61 -26.53
N ARG A 781 -5.67 57.29 -27.66
CA ARG A 781 -4.76 57.25 -28.80
C ARG A 781 -3.47 57.99 -28.45
N ARG A 782 -2.37 57.27 -28.56
CA ARG A 782 -0.99 57.78 -28.56
C ARG A 782 -0.60 58.07 -30.00
N PHE A 783 0.16 59.13 -30.23
CA PHE A 783 0.88 59.31 -31.50
C PHE A 783 2.18 58.51 -31.40
N LEU A 784 2.21 57.31 -31.99
CA LEU A 784 3.34 56.37 -31.87
C LEU A 784 4.43 56.62 -32.93
N GLY A 785 4.13 57.35 -34.00
CA GLY A 785 5.03 57.48 -35.14
C GLY A 785 5.10 56.20 -35.98
N ASP A 786 5.94 55.24 -35.58
CA ASP A 786 6.27 54.04 -36.36
C ASP A 786 5.24 52.91 -36.18
N TYR A 787 4.09 52.99 -36.84
CA TYR A 787 3.03 51.96 -36.76
C TYR A 787 3.36 50.66 -37.51
N LEU A 788 4.43 50.64 -38.32
CA LEU A 788 4.89 49.45 -39.04
C LEU A 788 6.11 48.78 -38.39
N ALA A 789 6.60 49.30 -37.26
CA ALA A 789 7.73 48.77 -36.50
C ALA A 789 9.02 48.60 -37.34
N LEU A 790 9.32 49.58 -38.20
CA LEU A 790 10.57 49.67 -38.96
C LEU A 790 11.80 49.89 -38.07
N GLU A 791 11.64 50.36 -36.82
CA GLU A 791 12.74 50.39 -35.82
C GLU A 791 12.90 49.07 -35.04
N SER A 792 12.05 48.06 -35.28
CA SER A 792 12.26 46.72 -34.72
C SER A 792 13.46 46.03 -35.38
N HIS A 793 14.25 45.30 -34.58
CA HIS A 793 15.30 44.41 -35.11
C HIS A 793 14.74 43.17 -35.83
N GLU A 794 13.51 42.76 -35.51
CA GLU A 794 12.88 41.56 -36.03
C GLU A 794 11.46 41.82 -36.60
N GLY A 795 11.02 40.94 -37.49
CA GLY A 795 9.66 40.93 -38.04
C GLY A 795 9.48 41.71 -39.35
N SER A 796 8.22 41.96 -39.71
CA SER A 796 7.83 42.53 -41.01
C SER A 796 8.27 43.99 -41.21
N GLY A 797 8.43 44.76 -40.14
CA GLY A 797 8.98 46.12 -40.19
C GLY A 797 10.47 46.14 -40.54
N ALA A 798 11.28 45.28 -39.91
CA ALA A 798 12.70 45.10 -40.23
C ALA A 798 12.90 44.70 -41.70
N TYR A 799 12.12 43.72 -42.19
CA TYR A 799 12.10 43.32 -43.59
C TYR A 799 11.76 44.49 -44.53
N LEU A 800 10.72 45.28 -44.18
CA LEU A 800 10.29 46.43 -44.97
C LEU A 800 11.38 47.52 -45.03
N ARG A 801 12.08 47.78 -43.92
CA ARG A 801 13.19 48.76 -43.86
C ARG A 801 14.33 48.37 -44.79
N ASN A 802 14.73 47.10 -44.73
CA ASN A 802 15.80 46.55 -45.56
C ASN A 802 15.41 46.55 -47.04
N ALA A 803 14.17 46.15 -47.38
CA ALA A 803 13.67 46.13 -48.76
C ALA A 803 13.50 47.54 -49.39
N VAL A 804 13.33 48.59 -48.59
CA VAL A 804 13.31 50.00 -49.06
C VAL A 804 14.72 50.59 -49.10
N GLY A 805 15.71 49.95 -48.47
CA GLY A 805 17.09 50.42 -48.40
C GLY A 805 17.27 51.67 -47.55
N ILE A 806 16.59 51.74 -46.39
CA ILE A 806 16.74 52.84 -45.42
C ILE A 806 17.93 52.53 -44.48
N PRO A 807 18.98 53.35 -44.40
CA PRO A 807 20.17 53.09 -43.58
C PRO A 807 19.86 52.85 -42.10
N GLY A 808 20.69 52.03 -41.43
CA GLY A 808 20.52 51.70 -40.01
C GLY A 808 20.59 52.91 -39.06
N GLY A 809 21.42 53.91 -39.38
CA GLY A 809 21.54 55.16 -38.61
C GLY A 809 20.46 56.21 -38.90
N GLU A 810 19.45 55.89 -39.72
CA GLU A 810 18.39 56.83 -40.09
C GLU A 810 17.12 56.56 -39.26
N LYS A 811 16.68 57.54 -38.48
CA LYS A 811 15.57 57.36 -37.52
C LYS A 811 14.20 57.52 -38.21
N ILE A 812 13.26 56.60 -37.94
CA ILE A 812 11.87 56.70 -38.40
C ILE A 812 11.06 57.51 -37.40
N TYR A 813 10.45 58.61 -37.87
CA TYR A 813 9.57 59.47 -37.06
C TYR A 813 8.09 59.16 -37.28
N PHE A 814 7.74 58.63 -38.45
CA PHE A 814 6.39 58.16 -38.73
C PHE A 814 6.39 57.06 -39.80
N SER A 815 5.52 56.06 -39.66
CA SER A 815 5.25 55.09 -40.71
C SER A 815 3.78 54.64 -40.70
N CYS A 816 3.20 54.48 -41.89
CA CYS A 816 1.85 53.90 -42.02
C CYS A 816 1.58 53.34 -43.42
N THR A 817 0.56 52.49 -43.53
CA THR A 817 -0.14 52.26 -44.80
C THR A 817 -1.08 53.42 -45.11
N GLY A 818 -1.28 53.69 -46.40
CA GLY A 818 -2.19 54.70 -46.91
C GLY A 818 -2.43 54.49 -48.40
N GLU A 819 -2.92 55.52 -49.09
CA GLU A 819 -3.18 55.44 -50.53
C GLU A 819 -2.75 56.72 -51.25
N MET A 820 -2.35 56.60 -52.51
CA MET A 820 -2.00 57.74 -53.36
C MET A 820 -2.89 57.75 -54.61
N LEU A 821 -3.37 58.94 -55.02
CA LEU A 821 -4.18 59.09 -56.21
C LEU A 821 -3.28 59.18 -57.45
N LEU A 822 -3.27 58.14 -58.28
CA LEU A 822 -2.45 58.08 -59.49
C LEU A 822 -3.31 58.18 -60.75
N ALA A 823 -2.88 59.03 -61.69
CA ALA A 823 -3.48 59.15 -63.01
C ALA A 823 -2.82 58.15 -63.97
N LYS A 824 -3.58 57.18 -64.48
CA LYS A 824 -3.11 56.23 -65.51
C LYS A 824 -3.47 56.76 -66.90
N PHE A 825 -2.61 56.54 -67.88
CA PHE A 825 -2.88 56.92 -69.27
C PHE A 825 -4.19 56.27 -69.76
N GLY A 826 -5.04 57.04 -70.43
CA GLY A 826 -6.34 56.58 -70.93
C GLY A 826 -7.38 56.17 -69.87
N ARG A 827 -7.18 56.44 -68.57
CA ARG A 827 -8.11 56.04 -67.50
C ARG A 827 -8.32 57.15 -66.45
N SER A 828 -9.41 57.06 -65.71
CA SER A 828 -9.66 57.92 -64.54
C SER A 828 -8.59 57.75 -63.46
N SER A 829 -8.33 58.81 -62.69
CA SER A 829 -7.40 58.75 -61.57
C SER A 829 -7.93 57.80 -60.49
N THR A 830 -7.09 56.86 -60.05
CA THR A 830 -7.46 55.79 -59.11
C THR A 830 -6.58 55.84 -57.86
N ARG A 831 -7.17 55.55 -56.71
CA ARG A 831 -6.45 55.39 -55.44
C ARG A 831 -5.73 54.04 -55.49
N LEU A 832 -4.43 54.02 -55.19
CA LEU A 832 -3.63 52.81 -55.10
C LEU A 832 -2.93 52.75 -53.73
N PRO A 833 -2.85 51.56 -53.10
CA PRO A 833 -2.24 51.41 -51.79
C PRO A 833 -0.75 51.70 -51.83
N ARG A 834 -0.27 52.48 -50.86
CA ARG A 834 1.12 52.86 -50.67
C ARG A 834 1.50 52.76 -49.20
N THR A 835 2.78 52.64 -48.93
CA THR A 835 3.34 52.78 -47.60
C THR A 835 4.12 54.09 -47.55
N PHE A 836 3.85 54.88 -46.52
CA PHE A 836 4.48 56.17 -46.27
C PHE A 836 5.41 56.03 -45.06
N ILE A 837 6.67 56.43 -45.21
CA ILE A 837 7.67 56.40 -44.15
C ILE A 837 8.35 57.77 -44.11
N LEU A 838 8.36 58.41 -42.95
CA LEU A 838 9.03 59.69 -42.72
C LEU A 838 10.24 59.47 -41.81
N THR A 839 11.41 59.83 -42.30
CA THR A 839 12.66 59.88 -41.53
C THR A 839 13.09 61.33 -41.31
N ASN A 840 14.16 61.54 -40.55
CA ASN A 840 14.81 62.86 -40.45
C ASN A 840 15.41 63.39 -41.77
N ARG A 841 15.53 62.56 -42.82
CA ARG A 841 16.09 62.94 -44.12
C ARG A 841 15.05 62.99 -45.24
N GLY A 842 14.14 62.02 -45.30
CA GLY A 842 13.22 61.85 -46.42
C GLY A 842 11.83 61.36 -46.04
N PHE A 843 10.86 61.76 -46.84
CA PHE A 843 9.55 61.12 -46.95
C PHE A 843 9.58 60.11 -48.10
N TYR A 844 9.52 58.82 -47.76
CA TYR A 844 9.56 57.69 -48.67
C TYR A 844 8.15 57.27 -49.04
N ILE A 845 7.92 57.09 -50.35
CA ILE A 845 6.70 56.52 -50.92
C ILE A 845 7.05 55.15 -51.51
N VAL A 846 6.38 54.12 -51.02
CA VAL A 846 6.71 52.71 -51.28
C VAL A 846 5.47 51.98 -51.80
N SER A 847 5.61 51.29 -52.93
CA SER A 847 4.58 50.42 -53.51
C SER A 847 4.87 48.94 -53.23
N ARG A 848 3.90 48.09 -53.56
CA ARG A 848 4.02 46.63 -53.56
C ARG A 848 3.53 46.15 -54.91
N GLU A 849 4.40 45.53 -55.68
CA GLU A 849 4.15 45.20 -57.09
C GLU A 849 4.49 43.74 -57.36
N VAL A 850 3.74 43.11 -58.27
CA VAL A 850 3.89 41.68 -58.56
C VAL A 850 4.82 41.52 -59.77
N ILE A 851 6.11 41.36 -59.49
CA ILE A 851 7.17 41.15 -60.48
C ILE A 851 7.50 39.65 -60.50
N ASN A 852 7.55 39.04 -61.67
CA ASN A 852 7.82 37.60 -61.85
C ASN A 852 6.94 36.68 -60.98
N ARG A 853 5.64 37.03 -60.85
CA ARG A 853 4.63 36.38 -59.96
C ARG A 853 4.93 36.45 -58.45
N GLN A 854 5.96 37.18 -58.02
CA GLN A 854 6.27 37.42 -56.60
C GLN A 854 5.93 38.86 -56.21
N LEU A 855 5.43 39.07 -54.99
CA LEU A 855 5.12 40.41 -54.48
C LEU A 855 6.40 41.06 -53.92
N GLN A 856 6.97 41.98 -54.68
CA GLN A 856 8.15 42.75 -54.29
C GLN A 856 7.76 44.11 -53.71
N VAL A 857 8.58 44.62 -52.79
CA VAL A 857 8.48 45.97 -52.24
C VAL A 857 9.31 46.90 -53.11
N VAL A 858 8.72 47.98 -53.62
CA VAL A 858 9.39 48.90 -54.54
C VAL A 858 9.38 50.32 -53.97
N ARG A 859 10.56 50.93 -53.86
CA ARG A 859 10.72 52.33 -53.44
C ARG A 859 10.46 53.25 -54.64
N GLU A 860 9.22 53.72 -54.78
CA GLU A 860 8.83 54.60 -55.90
C GLU A 860 9.55 55.95 -55.86
N ARG A 861 9.60 56.58 -54.68
CA ARG A 861 10.11 57.94 -54.53
C ARG A 861 10.63 58.19 -53.12
N VAL A 862 11.67 59.01 -53.03
CA VAL A 862 12.12 59.66 -51.79
C VAL A 862 12.05 61.16 -52.01
N ILE A 863 11.45 61.88 -51.07
CA ILE A 863 11.31 63.34 -51.10
C ILE A 863 12.09 63.89 -49.90
N PRO A 864 13.22 64.62 -50.09
CA PRO A 864 13.95 65.22 -48.99
C PRO A 864 13.05 66.11 -48.13
N VAL A 865 13.11 65.99 -46.80
CA VAL A 865 12.18 66.70 -45.90
C VAL A 865 12.29 68.23 -46.02
N SER A 866 13.47 68.73 -46.37
CA SER A 866 13.73 70.14 -46.69
C SER A 866 13.13 70.62 -48.02
N SER A 867 12.83 69.71 -48.96
CA SER A 867 12.22 70.06 -50.28
C SER A 867 10.70 70.22 -50.22
N ILE A 868 10.06 69.87 -49.10
CA ILE A 868 8.61 69.99 -48.93
C ILE A 868 8.29 71.40 -48.42
N LYS A 869 7.75 72.26 -49.29
CA LYS A 869 7.38 73.64 -48.94
C LYS A 869 6.12 73.70 -48.09
N SER A 870 5.07 72.98 -48.50
CA SER A 870 3.78 73.01 -47.82
C SER A 870 3.09 71.65 -47.82
N MET A 871 2.27 71.42 -46.78
CA MET A 871 1.32 70.32 -46.72
C MET A 871 -0.09 70.92 -46.77
N ASN A 872 -0.79 70.70 -47.88
CA ASN A 872 -2.13 71.26 -48.10
C ASN A 872 -3.19 70.20 -47.77
N MET A 873 -4.26 70.57 -47.07
CA MET A 873 -5.38 69.68 -46.75
C MET A 873 -6.71 70.41 -46.70
N SER A 874 -7.83 69.68 -46.74
CA SER A 874 -9.15 70.30 -46.70
C SER A 874 -9.51 70.85 -45.31
N ASN A 875 -10.60 71.61 -45.19
CA ASN A 875 -11.27 71.94 -43.93
C ASN A 875 -12.27 70.87 -43.41
N LEU A 876 -12.64 69.86 -44.21
CA LEU A 876 -13.62 68.82 -43.86
C LEU A 876 -12.98 67.64 -43.11
N ARG A 877 -13.75 66.70 -42.56
CA ARG A 877 -13.20 65.60 -41.73
C ARG A 877 -12.42 64.49 -42.47
N ASP A 878 -12.06 64.65 -43.73
CA ASP A 878 -11.39 63.60 -44.51
C ASP A 878 -9.93 63.33 -44.09
N ASP A 879 -9.32 62.31 -44.73
CA ASP A 879 -7.92 61.91 -44.59
C ASP A 879 -7.00 62.37 -45.74
N TRP A 880 -7.45 63.25 -46.64
CA TRP A 880 -6.67 63.68 -47.82
C TRP A 880 -5.62 64.78 -47.52
N PHE A 881 -4.48 64.75 -48.21
CA PHE A 881 -3.46 65.81 -48.21
C PHE A 881 -2.67 65.84 -49.53
N SER A 882 -2.04 66.96 -49.85
CA SER A 882 -0.92 67.02 -50.79
C SER A 882 0.36 67.55 -50.13
N LEU A 883 1.52 67.20 -50.70
CA LEU A 883 2.82 67.75 -50.36
C LEU A 883 3.34 68.53 -51.58
N ILE A 884 3.60 69.84 -51.43
CA ILE A 884 4.18 70.66 -52.49
C ILE A 884 5.70 70.57 -52.43
N VAL A 885 6.32 70.07 -53.50
CA VAL A 885 7.76 69.81 -53.56
C VAL A 885 8.49 70.82 -54.45
N VAL A 886 9.58 71.40 -53.93
CA VAL A 886 10.40 72.40 -54.63
C VAL A 886 11.87 71.94 -54.65
N PRO A 887 12.55 71.94 -55.82
CA PRO A 887 12.02 72.22 -57.16
C PRO A 887 11.07 71.11 -57.68
N PRO A 888 10.10 71.43 -58.55
CA PRO A 888 9.04 70.50 -58.98
C PRO A 888 9.52 69.51 -60.06
N GLN A 889 10.48 68.65 -59.72
CA GLN A 889 11.06 67.62 -60.61
C GLN A 889 10.07 66.52 -61.02
N GLN A 890 9.05 66.27 -60.20
CA GLN A 890 8.01 65.25 -60.40
C GLN A 890 6.67 65.78 -59.89
N PRO A 891 5.52 65.23 -60.34
CA PRO A 891 4.19 65.60 -59.82
C PRO A 891 4.10 65.51 -58.30
N ASP A 892 3.38 66.42 -57.66
CA ASP A 892 3.21 66.44 -56.20
C ASP A 892 2.40 65.23 -55.71
N PRO A 893 2.79 64.56 -54.61
CA PRO A 893 1.97 63.51 -54.01
C PRO A 893 0.63 64.08 -53.54
N PHE A 894 -0.47 63.52 -54.03
CA PHE A 894 -1.82 63.73 -53.49
C PHE A 894 -2.34 62.39 -52.94
N ALA A 895 -2.53 62.33 -51.64
CA ALA A 895 -2.58 61.09 -50.87
C ALA A 895 -3.65 61.11 -49.77
N TRP A 896 -3.96 59.92 -49.26
CA TRP A 896 -4.97 59.66 -48.24
C TRP A 896 -4.32 58.87 -47.09
N CYS A 897 -4.46 59.35 -45.86
CA CYS A 897 -3.85 58.75 -44.67
C CYS A 897 -4.68 59.03 -43.41
N GLN A 898 -5.22 57.97 -42.78
CA GLN A 898 -6.01 58.02 -41.53
C GLN A 898 -5.25 58.63 -40.34
N LEU A 899 -3.93 58.73 -40.43
CA LEU A 899 -3.06 59.28 -39.40
C LEU A 899 -2.47 60.66 -39.80
N LYS A 900 -2.99 61.33 -40.85
CA LYS A 900 -2.35 62.54 -41.42
C LYS A 900 -2.08 63.69 -40.44
N THR A 901 -2.87 63.83 -39.37
CA THR A 901 -2.62 64.84 -38.32
C THR A 901 -1.30 64.60 -37.61
N GLU A 902 -0.97 63.33 -37.37
CA GLU A 902 0.26 62.89 -36.72
C GLU A 902 1.45 62.98 -37.67
N LEU A 903 1.27 62.56 -38.94
CA LEU A 903 2.24 62.81 -40.01
C LEU A 903 2.57 64.31 -40.14
N ALA A 904 1.56 65.18 -40.16
CA ALA A 904 1.74 66.64 -40.21
C ALA A 904 2.47 67.18 -38.97
N THR A 905 2.26 66.58 -37.80
CA THR A 905 2.95 66.97 -36.55
C THR A 905 4.43 66.62 -36.62
N GLN A 906 4.75 65.36 -36.96
CA GLN A 906 6.13 64.89 -37.11
C GLN A 906 6.86 65.67 -38.23
N LEU A 907 6.18 65.93 -39.35
CA LEU A 907 6.75 66.68 -40.47
C LEU A 907 7.00 68.17 -40.12
N ARG A 908 6.13 68.80 -39.32
CA ARG A 908 6.34 70.18 -38.82
C ARG A 908 7.41 70.27 -37.73
N GLN A 909 7.69 69.19 -36.99
CA GLN A 909 8.85 69.12 -36.09
C GLN A 909 10.17 68.96 -36.86
N LEU A 910 10.20 68.12 -37.90
CA LEU A 910 11.39 67.90 -38.73
C LEU A 910 11.68 69.03 -39.72
N ASN A 911 10.65 69.73 -40.19
CA ASN A 911 10.75 70.94 -41.01
C ASN A 911 9.89 72.05 -40.38
N PRO A 912 10.43 72.87 -39.46
CA PRO A 912 9.71 73.99 -38.85
C PRO A 912 9.23 75.06 -39.85
N GLY A 913 9.73 75.07 -41.09
CA GLY A 913 9.30 75.97 -42.14
C GLY A 913 8.04 75.56 -42.90
N ILE A 914 7.62 74.28 -42.83
CA ILE A 914 6.55 73.76 -43.71
C ILE A 914 5.18 74.44 -43.47
N GLU A 915 4.62 75.06 -44.50
CA GLU A 915 3.31 75.71 -44.44
C GLU A 915 2.18 74.66 -44.32
N ILE A 916 1.29 74.79 -43.33
CA ILE A 916 0.12 73.92 -43.16
C ILE A 916 -1.15 74.64 -43.65
N ASN A 917 -1.45 74.46 -44.92
CA ASN A 917 -2.55 75.14 -45.62
C ASN A 917 -3.85 74.33 -45.52
N ILE A 918 -4.93 74.99 -45.07
CA ILE A 918 -6.22 74.35 -44.78
C ILE A 918 -7.34 75.17 -45.43
N GLY A 919 -8.16 74.55 -46.30
CA GLY A 919 -9.22 75.26 -47.02
C GLY A 919 -10.24 74.34 -47.73
N PRO A 920 -11.23 74.90 -48.47
CA PRO A 920 -12.28 74.11 -49.16
C PRO A 920 -11.79 73.42 -50.45
N THR A 921 -10.57 73.72 -50.91
CA THR A 921 -9.92 73.04 -52.03
C THR A 921 -8.47 72.70 -51.65
N VAL A 922 -7.93 71.61 -52.22
CA VAL A 922 -6.53 71.21 -52.06
C VAL A 922 -5.85 71.23 -53.41
N SER A 923 -4.77 71.99 -53.52
CA SER A 923 -3.99 72.15 -54.76
C SER A 923 -2.69 71.33 -54.74
N TYR A 924 -2.30 70.80 -55.90
CA TYR A 924 -1.07 70.04 -56.12
C TYR A 924 -0.64 70.08 -57.60
N CYS A 925 0.66 69.95 -57.90
CA CYS A 925 1.17 69.83 -59.27
C CYS A 925 0.86 68.45 -59.86
N LYS A 926 -0.25 68.31 -60.60
CA LYS A 926 -0.65 67.05 -61.25
C LYS A 926 0.24 66.64 -62.43
N LYS A 927 0.94 67.60 -63.02
CA LYS A 927 2.13 67.44 -63.86
C LYS A 927 3.16 68.48 -63.41
N THR A 928 4.43 68.29 -63.75
CA THR A 928 5.50 69.26 -63.46
C THR A 928 5.11 70.66 -63.95
N GLY A 929 5.13 71.65 -63.06
CA GLY A 929 4.70 73.03 -63.33
C GLY A 929 3.20 73.28 -63.57
N LYS A 930 2.31 72.26 -63.53
CA LYS A 930 0.86 72.43 -63.74
C LYS A 930 0.06 72.09 -62.49
N MET A 931 -0.30 73.14 -61.74
CA MET A 931 -1.19 73.10 -60.58
C MET A 931 -2.59 72.63 -60.95
N HIS A 932 -3.19 71.84 -60.06
CA HIS A 932 -4.56 71.31 -60.15
C HIS A 932 -5.19 71.36 -58.76
N SER A 933 -6.37 71.98 -58.65
CA SER A 933 -7.16 71.99 -57.41
C SER A 933 -8.16 70.82 -57.37
N VAL A 934 -8.46 70.34 -56.17
CA VAL A 934 -9.49 69.33 -55.90
C VAL A 934 -10.49 69.95 -54.93
N LYS A 935 -11.77 69.97 -55.28
CA LYS A 935 -12.82 70.57 -54.44
C LYS A 935 -13.33 69.56 -53.42
N PHE A 936 -13.44 69.97 -52.16
CA PHE A 936 -13.99 69.15 -51.09
C PHE A 936 -15.41 69.60 -50.78
N GLN A 937 -16.35 68.65 -50.69
CA GLN A 937 -17.76 68.93 -50.45
C GLN A 937 -18.30 68.00 -49.37
N ARG A 938 -19.09 68.54 -48.43
CA ARG A 938 -19.83 67.73 -47.46
C ARG A 938 -20.95 66.99 -48.21
N ASP A 939 -21.06 65.70 -47.97
CA ASP A 939 -22.08 64.85 -48.57
C ASP A 939 -22.66 63.93 -47.49
N ILE A 940 -23.96 64.04 -47.26
CA ILE A 940 -24.68 63.31 -46.20
C ILE A 940 -25.11 61.93 -46.70
N THR A 941 -25.10 61.68 -48.02
CA THR A 941 -25.56 60.42 -48.62
C THR A 941 -24.54 59.28 -48.48
N ILE A 942 -23.27 59.60 -48.22
CA ILE A 942 -22.18 58.61 -48.07
C ILE A 942 -21.98 58.21 -46.58
N PRO A 943 -22.26 56.97 -46.18
CA PRO A 943 -22.39 56.63 -44.75
C PRO A 943 -21.07 56.38 -43.99
N SER A 944 -19.90 56.35 -44.65
CA SER A 944 -18.68 55.86 -43.99
C SER A 944 -17.34 56.47 -44.45
N PHE A 945 -17.06 56.53 -45.75
CA PHE A 945 -15.73 56.84 -46.30
C PHE A 945 -15.73 57.97 -47.35
N ASP A 946 -14.63 58.72 -47.46
CA ASP A 946 -14.50 59.83 -48.40
C ASP A 946 -14.29 59.32 -49.86
N MET A 947 -15.14 59.75 -50.79
CA MET A 947 -15.15 59.30 -52.19
C MET A 947 -14.59 60.36 -53.14
N TYR A 948 -13.63 59.99 -54.00
CA TYR A 948 -13.12 60.86 -55.07
C TYR A 948 -13.82 60.56 -56.41
N LYS A 949 -14.39 61.58 -57.05
CA LYS A 949 -15.02 61.50 -58.38
C LYS A 949 -14.74 62.77 -59.18
N SER A 950 -14.14 62.63 -60.36
CA SER A 950 -13.96 63.72 -61.35
C SER A 950 -13.41 65.06 -60.81
N GLY A 951 -12.43 65.02 -59.88
CA GLY A 951 -11.83 66.24 -59.31
C GLY A 951 -12.53 66.79 -58.06
N VAL A 952 -13.59 66.13 -57.59
CA VAL A 952 -14.29 66.41 -56.34
C VAL A 952 -14.05 65.27 -55.34
N VAL A 953 -13.87 65.61 -54.06
CA VAL A 953 -13.96 64.67 -52.95
C VAL A 953 -15.25 64.95 -52.17
N HIS A 954 -16.08 63.91 -52.05
CA HIS A 954 -17.28 63.88 -51.22
C HIS A 954 -16.87 63.37 -49.83
N VAL A 955 -17.24 64.10 -48.77
CA VAL A 955 -16.81 63.82 -47.38
C VAL A 955 -18.05 63.73 -46.46
N PRO A 956 -18.20 62.67 -45.65
CA PRO A 956 -19.28 62.56 -44.67
C PRO A 956 -19.20 63.63 -43.57
N PRO A 957 -20.29 63.96 -42.85
CA PRO A 957 -20.28 64.95 -41.78
C PRO A 957 -19.37 64.56 -40.60
N GLY A 958 -18.65 65.53 -40.03
CA GLY A 958 -17.70 65.35 -38.94
C GLY A 958 -18.02 66.08 -37.65
N GLU A 959 -17.20 65.84 -36.63
CA GLU A 959 -17.24 66.60 -35.38
C GLU A 959 -16.67 68.02 -35.62
N PRO A 960 -17.15 69.04 -34.90
CA PRO A 960 -16.67 70.42 -35.00
C PRO A 960 -15.14 70.55 -34.93
N ALA A 961 -14.61 71.56 -35.62
CA ALA A 961 -13.16 71.77 -35.73
C ALA A 961 -12.48 72.14 -34.39
N ASN A 962 -13.26 72.65 -33.43
CA ASN A 962 -12.85 72.94 -32.05
C ASN A 962 -13.04 71.75 -31.08
N SER A 963 -13.48 70.58 -31.54
CA SER A 963 -13.60 69.39 -30.67
C SER A 963 -12.23 68.92 -30.14
N VAL A 964 -12.14 68.79 -28.82
CA VAL A 964 -10.97 68.33 -28.07
C VAL A 964 -11.08 66.81 -27.83
N SER A 965 -9.96 66.13 -27.56
CA SER A 965 -9.98 64.72 -27.14
C SER A 965 -10.63 64.58 -25.75
N ASP A 966 -11.54 63.62 -25.59
CA ASP A 966 -12.19 63.33 -24.29
C ASP A 966 -11.15 63.09 -23.17
N GLU A 967 -11.48 63.46 -21.93
CA GLU A 967 -10.76 62.90 -20.79
C GLU A 967 -11.06 61.40 -20.64
N PRO A 968 -10.07 60.55 -20.32
CA PRO A 968 -10.30 59.13 -20.08
C PRO A 968 -11.10 58.92 -18.79
N ARG A 969 -12.43 58.88 -18.92
CA ARG A 969 -13.41 58.80 -17.82
C ARG A 969 -12.95 57.89 -16.69
N SER A 970 -12.69 58.49 -15.53
CA SER A 970 -12.64 57.75 -14.27
C SER A 970 -13.97 57.02 -14.08
N LYS A 971 -13.94 55.71 -13.85
CA LYS A 971 -15.18 54.94 -13.63
C LYS A 971 -15.72 55.30 -12.25
N SER A 972 -16.75 56.16 -12.24
CA SER A 972 -17.60 56.37 -11.07
C SER A 972 -18.21 55.05 -10.60
N LYS A 973 -18.56 54.99 -9.31
CA LYS A 973 -19.05 53.77 -8.65
C LYS A 973 -20.29 53.24 -9.38
N ILE A 974 -20.24 51.98 -9.81
CA ILE A 974 -21.46 51.24 -10.17
C ILE A 974 -22.21 51.00 -8.86
N SER A 975 -23.35 51.66 -8.68
CA SER A 975 -24.30 51.33 -7.62
C SER A 975 -24.94 49.97 -7.92
N SER A 976 -25.21 49.19 -6.87
CA SER A 976 -25.77 47.84 -7.00
C SER A 976 -27.27 47.87 -7.26
N SER A 977 -27.67 47.76 -8.53
CA SER A 977 -29.01 47.33 -8.92
C SER A 977 -28.98 45.88 -9.43
N THR A 978 -29.91 45.07 -8.94
CA THR A 978 -29.99 43.63 -9.21
C THR A 978 -30.29 43.35 -10.69
N PRO A 979 -29.65 42.35 -11.34
CA PRO A 979 -29.93 42.02 -12.73
C PRO A 979 -31.34 41.42 -12.88
N SER A 980 -32.30 42.26 -13.29
CA SER A 980 -33.62 41.80 -13.70
C SER A 980 -33.53 41.14 -15.09
N VAL A 981 -33.78 39.83 -15.13
CA VAL A 981 -34.01 39.12 -16.40
C VAL A 981 -35.44 39.42 -16.84
N ARG A 982 -35.60 40.26 -17.87
CA ARG A 982 -36.82 40.29 -18.69
C ARG A 982 -36.53 39.65 -20.05
N PRO A 983 -37.27 38.62 -20.47
CA PRO A 983 -37.15 38.06 -21.82
C PRO A 983 -37.70 39.04 -22.85
N ALA A 984 -37.18 38.99 -24.07
CA ALA A 984 -37.77 39.68 -25.20
C ALA A 984 -39.04 38.95 -25.67
N GLN A 985 -40.11 39.69 -25.92
CA GLN A 985 -41.32 39.15 -26.56
C GLN A 985 -41.19 39.22 -28.09
N THR A 986 -41.69 38.19 -28.77
CA THR A 986 -42.04 38.20 -30.19
C THR A 986 -43.56 37.99 -30.30
N ASN A 987 -44.22 38.70 -31.22
CA ASN A 987 -45.69 38.74 -31.32
C ASN A 987 -46.30 37.54 -32.09
N HIS A 988 -47.62 37.35 -31.88
CA HIS A 988 -48.54 36.43 -32.57
C HIS A 988 -48.31 34.92 -32.29
N ALA A 989 -49.29 34.03 -32.10
CA ALA A 989 -50.74 34.04 -31.75
C ALA A 989 -51.09 32.59 -31.21
N VAL A 990 -52.28 32.05 -30.90
CA VAL A 990 -53.74 32.29 -31.16
C VAL A 990 -54.57 31.88 -29.90
N VAL A 991 -55.88 32.18 -29.92
CA VAL A 991 -57.02 31.78 -29.05
C VAL A 991 -56.96 30.43 -28.28
N GLY A 992 -57.13 30.51 -26.94
CA GLY A 992 -58.23 29.93 -26.10
C GLY A 992 -58.44 28.41 -25.95
N PRO A 993 -59.34 27.94 -25.02
CA PRO A 993 -60.25 28.72 -24.15
C PRO A 993 -60.31 28.35 -22.63
N THR A 994 -60.81 29.33 -21.83
CA THR A 994 -61.66 29.21 -20.59
C THR A 994 -61.15 28.75 -19.19
N LYS A 995 -61.78 29.32 -18.15
CA LYS A 995 -61.73 29.05 -16.68
C LYS A 995 -63.14 28.65 -16.15
N PRO A 996 -63.31 28.17 -14.90
CA PRO A 996 -63.56 29.01 -13.69
C PRO A 996 -62.49 28.78 -12.58
N LYS A 997 -62.31 29.52 -11.45
CA LYS A 997 -63.18 30.04 -10.35
C LYS A 997 -63.82 28.91 -9.49
N SER A 998 -64.01 29.01 -8.16
CA SER A 998 -64.12 30.16 -7.23
C SER A 998 -63.80 29.81 -5.75
N ASP A 999 -63.30 30.82 -4.99
CA ASP A 999 -63.69 31.30 -3.63
C ASP A 999 -63.82 30.38 -2.38
N GLY A 1000 -63.53 30.90 -1.17
CA GLY A 1000 -63.91 30.25 0.11
C GLY A 1000 -63.06 30.53 1.39
N THR A 1001 -63.64 31.30 2.31
CA THR A 1001 -63.38 31.54 3.76
C THR A 1001 -63.13 30.31 4.67
N ALA A 1002 -62.74 30.38 5.97
CA ALA A 1002 -62.04 31.36 6.85
C ALA A 1002 -61.91 30.80 8.31
N ALA A 1003 -60.98 31.35 9.14
CA ALA A 1003 -60.90 31.26 10.63
C ALA A 1003 -60.70 29.86 11.31
N ALA A 1004 -60.42 29.72 12.63
CA ALA A 1004 -59.46 30.37 13.54
C ALA A 1004 -59.39 29.66 14.93
N ALA A 1005 -58.21 29.61 15.60
CA ALA A 1005 -57.98 29.42 17.07
C ALA A 1005 -58.55 28.16 17.81
N ALA A 1006 -58.12 27.73 19.01
CA ALA A 1006 -56.84 27.79 19.78
C ALA A 1006 -56.91 26.83 21.02
N ALA A 1007 -55.75 26.41 21.58
CA ALA A 1007 -55.52 25.92 22.97
C ALA A 1007 -56.35 24.71 23.53
N ALA A 1008 -56.10 24.16 24.75
CA ALA A 1008 -54.85 23.63 25.35
C ALA A 1008 -55.14 22.71 26.58
N ALA A 1009 -54.29 21.70 26.79
CA ALA A 1009 -53.89 21.00 28.06
C ALA A 1009 -54.92 20.37 29.06
N MET A 1010 -54.65 19.09 29.41
CA MET A 1010 -54.90 18.39 30.72
C MET A 1010 -56.39 18.12 31.13
N ASN A 1011 -56.75 17.20 32.05
CA ASN A 1011 -56.00 16.33 33.00
C ASN A 1011 -56.78 15.05 33.44
N ALA A 1012 -56.18 14.26 34.35
CA ALA A 1012 -56.79 13.45 35.43
C ALA A 1012 -57.05 11.92 35.29
N ASN A 1013 -56.98 11.24 36.46
CA ASN A 1013 -57.04 9.78 36.69
C ASN A 1013 -58.46 9.20 36.86
N GLY A 1014 -58.58 7.87 36.73
CA GLY A 1014 -59.65 7.03 37.27
C GLY A 1014 -59.16 5.57 37.44
N ASN A 1015 -59.66 4.81 38.42
CA ASN A 1015 -59.10 3.49 38.78
C ASN A 1015 -60.18 2.48 39.26
N ALA A 1016 -59.79 1.20 39.33
CA ALA A 1016 -60.44 0.04 40.00
C ALA A 1016 -61.51 -0.82 39.25
N ALA A 1017 -61.23 -2.14 39.22
CA ALA A 1017 -62.05 -3.28 39.72
C ALA A 1017 -63.54 -3.49 39.31
N SER A 1018 -64.10 -4.72 39.19
CA SER A 1018 -63.53 -6.10 39.21
C SER A 1018 -64.60 -7.21 38.96
N SER A 1019 -64.19 -8.38 38.42
CA SER A 1019 -64.80 -9.74 38.57
C SER A 1019 -66.20 -9.99 37.93
N ALA A 1020 -66.71 -11.21 37.65
CA ALA A 1020 -66.27 -12.63 37.84
C ALA A 1020 -66.65 -13.47 36.56
N SER A 1021 -66.70 -14.82 36.42
CA SER A 1021 -66.59 -16.03 37.29
C SER A 1021 -66.08 -17.24 36.45
N VAL A 1022 -65.32 -18.23 36.96
CA VAL A 1022 -65.67 -19.53 37.65
C VAL A 1022 -66.44 -20.54 36.74
N ALA A 1023 -65.83 -21.58 36.15
CA ALA A 1023 -65.32 -22.91 36.64
C ALA A 1023 -66.41 -24.03 36.66
N PRO A 1024 -66.10 -25.37 36.56
CA PRO A 1024 -65.36 -26.18 37.57
C PRO A 1024 -64.44 -27.35 37.05
N PRO A 1025 -63.77 -28.13 37.95
CA PRO A 1025 -62.90 -29.31 37.67
C PRO A 1025 -63.55 -30.64 38.24
N PRO A 1026 -62.89 -31.79 38.67
CA PRO A 1026 -61.46 -32.20 38.75
C PRO A 1026 -61.07 -33.65 38.23
N PRO A 1027 -60.64 -34.73 38.97
CA PRO A 1027 -59.49 -35.62 38.58
C PRO A 1027 -59.77 -37.17 38.73
N PRO A 1028 -58.85 -38.13 39.06
CA PRO A 1028 -57.40 -38.34 38.83
C PRO A 1028 -57.03 -39.61 37.95
N PRO A 1029 -56.30 -40.70 38.35
CA PRO A 1029 -54.90 -40.93 37.91
C PRO A 1029 -54.48 -42.29 37.25
N VAL A 1030 -53.44 -42.22 36.41
CA VAL A 1030 -52.29 -43.15 36.16
C VAL A 1030 -52.50 -44.67 35.93
N ALA A 1031 -52.15 -45.14 34.72
CA ALA A 1031 -51.58 -46.49 34.40
C ALA A 1031 -50.82 -46.46 33.03
N PRO A 1032 -49.98 -47.46 32.64
CA PRO A 1032 -48.84 -47.24 31.71
C PRO A 1032 -48.99 -47.94 30.31
N PRO A 1033 -47.94 -48.33 29.53
CA PRO A 1033 -47.73 -47.77 28.19
C PRO A 1033 -47.79 -48.76 27.00
N ALA A 1034 -47.94 -48.25 25.77
CA ALA A 1034 -47.89 -49.03 24.52
C ALA A 1034 -47.00 -48.38 23.45
N LYS A 1035 -46.53 -49.18 22.47
CA LYS A 1035 -45.65 -48.75 21.36
C LYS A 1035 -46.40 -48.71 20.01
N SER A 1036 -46.11 -47.70 19.19
CA SER A 1036 -46.41 -47.65 17.74
C SER A 1036 -45.15 -47.13 17.03
N LYS A 1037 -44.52 -47.93 16.17
CA LYS A 1037 -44.66 -48.01 14.69
C LYS A 1037 -44.04 -46.80 13.93
N PRO A 1038 -43.33 -47.05 12.81
CA PRO A 1038 -42.61 -46.00 12.07
C PRO A 1038 -43.57 -45.02 11.38
N SER A 1039 -43.15 -43.77 11.22
CA SER A 1039 -43.90 -42.73 10.53
C SER A 1039 -43.81 -42.89 9.01
N GLU A 1040 -44.95 -43.00 8.35
CA GLU A 1040 -45.07 -42.97 6.90
C GLU A 1040 -44.73 -41.56 6.35
N PRO A 1041 -44.13 -41.45 5.15
CA PRO A 1041 -43.72 -40.16 4.59
C PRO A 1041 -44.95 -39.31 4.27
N SER A 1042 -44.97 -38.08 4.80
CA SER A 1042 -46.07 -37.13 4.61
C SER A 1042 -45.57 -35.80 4.04
N VAL A 1043 -46.46 -35.17 3.27
CA VAL A 1043 -46.26 -33.87 2.64
C VAL A 1043 -47.36 -32.91 3.08
N LYS A 1044 -47.06 -31.62 3.11
CA LYS A 1044 -47.99 -30.56 3.46
C LYS A 1044 -48.23 -29.64 2.26
N ALA A 1045 -49.48 -29.30 2.00
CA ALA A 1045 -49.86 -28.36 0.95
C ALA A 1045 -49.52 -26.92 1.34
N LEU A 1046 -48.68 -26.24 0.55
CA LEU A 1046 -48.32 -24.82 0.75
C LEU A 1046 -49.40 -23.87 0.25
N TYR A 1047 -50.21 -24.32 -0.71
CA TYR A 1047 -51.30 -23.59 -1.36
C TYR A 1047 -52.45 -24.57 -1.66
N ALA A 1048 -53.67 -24.06 -1.80
CA ALA A 1048 -54.78 -24.87 -2.29
C ALA A 1048 -54.64 -25.14 -3.80
N PHE A 1049 -55.10 -26.32 -4.23
CA PHE A 1049 -55.12 -26.73 -5.63
C PHE A 1049 -56.35 -27.60 -5.87
N ASP A 1050 -57.16 -27.24 -6.86
CA ASP A 1050 -58.37 -27.95 -7.27
C ASP A 1050 -58.07 -28.86 -8.48
N ALA A 1051 -58.41 -30.15 -8.36
CA ALA A 1051 -58.23 -31.14 -9.41
C ALA A 1051 -59.01 -30.77 -10.68
N ARG A 1052 -58.35 -30.90 -11.85
CA ARG A 1052 -58.92 -30.60 -13.17
C ARG A 1052 -59.15 -31.84 -14.04
N SER A 1053 -58.70 -32.99 -13.58
CA SER A 1053 -58.96 -34.30 -14.18
C SER A 1053 -59.11 -35.37 -13.10
N ASP A 1054 -59.78 -36.47 -13.43
CA ASP A 1054 -60.16 -37.53 -12.47
C ASP A 1054 -58.96 -38.25 -11.80
N ASN A 1055 -57.74 -38.01 -12.28
CA ASN A 1055 -56.50 -38.55 -11.73
C ASN A 1055 -55.76 -37.57 -10.79
N GLU A 1056 -56.21 -36.32 -10.68
CA GLU A 1056 -55.65 -35.29 -9.80
C GLU A 1056 -56.35 -35.29 -8.43
N ILE A 1057 -55.70 -34.75 -7.40
CA ILE A 1057 -56.29 -34.64 -6.05
C ILE A 1057 -56.47 -33.19 -5.61
N THR A 1058 -57.71 -32.83 -5.24
CA THR A 1058 -58.04 -31.52 -4.66
C THR A 1058 -57.49 -31.43 -3.24
N ILE A 1059 -56.65 -30.43 -2.98
CA ILE A 1059 -55.93 -30.24 -1.72
C ILE A 1059 -56.15 -28.83 -1.19
N ALA A 1060 -56.45 -28.71 0.10
CA ALA A 1060 -56.61 -27.44 0.77
C ALA A 1060 -55.24 -26.90 1.23
N LYS A 1061 -55.13 -25.57 1.39
CA LYS A 1061 -53.91 -24.98 1.94
C LYS A 1061 -53.68 -25.49 3.37
N ASP A 1062 -52.43 -25.78 3.70
CA ASP A 1062 -51.94 -26.30 4.97
C ASP A 1062 -52.40 -27.74 5.31
N GLU A 1063 -53.10 -28.43 4.39
CA GLU A 1063 -53.50 -29.84 4.50
C GLU A 1063 -52.29 -30.79 4.46
N ILE A 1064 -52.33 -31.88 5.24
CA ILE A 1064 -51.29 -32.91 5.28
C ILE A 1064 -51.79 -34.18 4.59
N LEU A 1065 -50.93 -34.73 3.71
CA LEU A 1065 -51.22 -35.87 2.85
C LEU A 1065 -50.14 -36.95 3.04
N LEU A 1066 -50.50 -38.21 2.84
CA LEU A 1066 -49.54 -39.30 2.70
C LEU A 1066 -48.92 -39.25 1.30
N LEU A 1067 -47.59 -39.38 1.22
CA LEU A 1067 -46.87 -39.44 -0.05
C LEU A 1067 -46.69 -40.89 -0.48
N LEU A 1068 -47.39 -41.31 -1.54
CA LEU A 1068 -47.33 -42.68 -2.04
C LEU A 1068 -46.21 -42.88 -3.06
N GLN A 1069 -46.01 -41.93 -3.98
CA GLN A 1069 -45.01 -42.04 -5.03
C GLN A 1069 -44.48 -40.66 -5.45
N LYS A 1070 -43.15 -40.54 -5.55
CA LYS A 1070 -42.50 -39.41 -6.21
C LYS A 1070 -42.30 -39.72 -7.69
N SER A 1071 -42.37 -38.70 -8.55
CA SER A 1071 -42.04 -38.81 -9.97
C SER A 1071 -41.35 -37.54 -10.43
N ASP A 1072 -40.36 -37.69 -11.31
CA ASP A 1072 -39.47 -36.60 -11.73
C ASP A 1072 -40.10 -35.65 -12.76
N ASN A 1073 -41.36 -35.91 -13.14
CA ASN A 1073 -42.18 -35.09 -14.05
C ASN A 1073 -42.85 -33.88 -13.37
N GLY A 1074 -42.53 -33.59 -12.11
CA GLY A 1074 -43.09 -32.44 -11.37
C GLY A 1074 -44.46 -32.69 -10.72
N TRP A 1075 -44.89 -33.95 -10.63
CA TRP A 1075 -46.12 -34.35 -9.92
C TRP A 1075 -45.83 -35.50 -8.95
N TRP A 1076 -46.48 -35.50 -7.79
CA TRP A 1076 -46.39 -36.55 -6.79
C TRP A 1076 -47.77 -37.17 -6.53
N LEU A 1077 -47.81 -38.50 -6.34
CA LEU A 1077 -49.02 -39.23 -6.01
C LEU A 1077 -49.27 -39.14 -4.50
N CYS A 1078 -50.34 -38.46 -4.13
CA CYS A 1078 -50.68 -38.17 -2.74
C CYS A 1078 -52.04 -38.78 -2.38
N LYS A 1079 -52.20 -39.15 -1.11
CA LYS A 1079 -53.43 -39.67 -0.53
C LYS A 1079 -53.80 -38.87 0.72
N LYS A 1080 -55.06 -38.47 0.85
CA LYS A 1080 -55.53 -37.78 2.08
C LYS A 1080 -55.45 -38.73 3.27
N LEU A 1081 -55.17 -38.20 4.46
CA LEU A 1081 -54.98 -38.99 5.70
C LEU A 1081 -56.26 -39.70 6.18
N ASP A 1082 -57.43 -39.25 5.75
CA ASP A 1082 -58.73 -39.91 5.96
C ASP A 1082 -58.97 -41.09 4.98
N GLY A 1083 -58.11 -41.23 3.97
CA GLY A 1083 -58.22 -42.21 2.88
C GLY A 1083 -59.24 -41.88 1.78
N SER A 1084 -59.91 -40.72 1.82
CA SER A 1084 -61.06 -40.39 0.96
C SER A 1084 -60.72 -40.22 -0.52
N ALA A 1085 -59.54 -39.70 -0.82
CA ALA A 1085 -59.06 -39.50 -2.19
C ALA A 1085 -57.57 -39.85 -2.33
N THR A 1086 -57.19 -40.28 -3.53
CA THR A 1086 -55.80 -40.55 -3.94
C THR A 1086 -55.63 -40.08 -5.37
N GLY A 1087 -54.61 -39.27 -5.65
CA GLY A 1087 -54.39 -38.68 -6.96
C GLY A 1087 -53.11 -37.84 -7.02
N TRP A 1088 -52.80 -37.31 -8.19
CA TRP A 1088 -51.59 -36.53 -8.43
C TRP A 1088 -51.78 -35.07 -8.02
N ALA A 1089 -50.76 -34.50 -7.38
CA ALA A 1089 -50.67 -33.07 -7.06
C ALA A 1089 -49.31 -32.48 -7.51
N PRO A 1090 -49.24 -31.19 -7.88
CA PRO A 1090 -47.99 -30.59 -8.37
C PRO A 1090 -46.95 -30.47 -7.26
N THR A 1091 -45.68 -30.79 -7.53
CA THR A 1091 -44.61 -30.72 -6.51
C THR A 1091 -44.38 -29.31 -5.97
N THR A 1092 -44.61 -28.29 -6.78
CA THR A 1092 -44.48 -26.88 -6.40
C THR A 1092 -45.52 -26.41 -5.38
N TYR A 1093 -46.54 -27.24 -5.09
CA TYR A 1093 -47.58 -26.97 -4.10
C TYR A 1093 -47.37 -27.75 -2.79
N LEU A 1094 -46.32 -28.58 -2.69
CA LEU A 1094 -46.10 -29.53 -1.59
C LEU A 1094 -44.72 -29.34 -0.92
N GLU A 1095 -44.68 -29.46 0.41
CA GLU A 1095 -43.46 -29.48 1.23
C GLU A 1095 -43.34 -30.81 2.00
N GLU A 1096 -42.17 -31.44 2.03
CA GLU A 1096 -41.95 -32.71 2.74
C GLU A 1096 -41.80 -32.51 4.25
N VAL A 1097 -42.66 -33.16 5.05
CA VAL A 1097 -42.68 -33.01 6.51
C VAL A 1097 -41.69 -33.98 7.15
N THR A 1098 -40.41 -33.60 7.20
CA THR A 1098 -39.38 -34.40 7.86
C THR A 1098 -39.57 -34.42 9.39
N ALA A 1099 -39.85 -35.59 9.97
CA ALA A 1099 -40.09 -35.72 11.40
C ALA A 1099 -38.84 -35.39 12.25
N SER A 1100 -39.01 -34.47 13.21
CA SER A 1100 -37.96 -34.07 14.15
C SER A 1100 -37.65 -35.16 15.18
N LYS A 1101 -36.36 -35.45 15.42
CA LYS A 1101 -35.92 -36.29 16.54
C LYS A 1101 -36.01 -35.51 17.85
N ALA A 1102 -36.74 -36.07 18.82
CA ALA A 1102 -36.75 -35.56 20.19
C ALA A 1102 -35.35 -35.65 20.85
N ALA A 1103 -35.06 -34.70 21.73
CA ALA A 1103 -33.83 -34.69 22.53
C ALA A 1103 -33.86 -35.76 23.65
N PRO A 1104 -32.70 -36.27 24.10
CA PRO A 1104 -32.63 -37.13 25.28
C PRO A 1104 -33.01 -36.35 26.56
N PRO A 1105 -33.56 -37.03 27.59
CA PRO A 1105 -33.92 -36.39 28.85
C PRO A 1105 -32.66 -35.93 29.64
N PRO A 1106 -32.78 -34.86 30.46
CA PRO A 1106 -31.68 -34.38 31.28
C PRO A 1106 -31.36 -35.34 32.45
N PRO A 1107 -30.12 -35.33 32.97
CA PRO A 1107 -29.77 -36.05 34.19
C PRO A 1107 -30.49 -35.46 35.42
N PRO A 1108 -30.71 -36.25 36.49
CA PRO A 1108 -31.42 -35.80 37.69
C PRO A 1108 -30.61 -34.74 38.47
N PRO A 1109 -31.29 -33.77 39.13
CA PRO A 1109 -30.62 -32.75 39.93
C PRO A 1109 -30.10 -33.33 41.25
N PRO A 1110 -28.88 -32.96 41.70
CA PRO A 1110 -28.42 -33.26 43.05
C PRO A 1110 -29.24 -32.48 44.10
N THR A 1111 -29.45 -33.08 45.27
CA THR A 1111 -30.32 -32.55 46.33
C THR A 1111 -29.62 -31.51 47.21
N ASN A 1112 -30.34 -30.45 47.58
CA ASN A 1112 -29.88 -29.42 48.53
C ASN A 1112 -30.05 -29.87 49.99
N PRO A 1113 -29.01 -29.79 50.84
CA PRO A 1113 -29.16 -29.54 52.27
C PRO A 1113 -29.65 -28.10 52.53
N LYS A 1114 -30.50 -27.90 53.53
CA LYS A 1114 -31.03 -26.58 53.94
C LYS A 1114 -30.14 -25.90 55.02
N PRO A 1115 -30.33 -24.59 55.33
CA PRO A 1115 -29.23 -23.69 55.66
C PRO A 1115 -29.06 -23.36 57.15
N LYS A 1116 -28.01 -22.59 57.47
CA LYS A 1116 -27.97 -21.68 58.64
C LYS A 1116 -27.64 -20.24 58.23
N ARG A 1117 -28.02 -19.29 59.09
CA ARG A 1117 -28.07 -17.83 58.83
C ARG A 1117 -26.75 -17.11 59.16
N LYS A 1118 -26.57 -15.93 58.54
CA LYS A 1118 -25.69 -14.85 59.00
C LYS A 1118 -26.19 -14.25 60.33
N PRO A 1119 -25.31 -13.67 61.16
CA PRO A 1119 -25.40 -12.24 61.46
C PRO A 1119 -24.30 -11.40 60.79
N ALA A 1120 -24.21 -10.11 61.11
CA ALA A 1120 -23.35 -9.13 60.41
C ALA A 1120 -22.59 -8.20 61.36
N THR A 1121 -21.68 -7.40 60.78
CA THR A 1121 -21.12 -6.11 61.27
C THR A 1121 -20.45 -6.05 62.64
N ALA A 1122 -19.15 -5.74 62.64
CA ALA A 1122 -18.47 -4.94 63.66
C ALA A 1122 -17.31 -4.16 63.01
N ALA A 1123 -16.87 -3.06 63.63
CA ALA A 1123 -15.73 -2.25 63.21
C ALA A 1123 -15.03 -1.64 64.44
N ALA A 1124 -13.75 -1.27 64.30
CA ALA A 1124 -12.88 -0.68 65.34
C ALA A 1124 -12.52 -1.64 66.51
N ALA A 1125 -11.49 -1.44 67.34
CA ALA A 1125 -10.48 -0.36 67.40
C ALA A 1125 -9.14 -0.83 68.05
N SER A 1126 -8.05 -0.09 67.77
CA SER A 1126 -6.94 0.34 68.68
C SER A 1126 -6.22 -0.58 69.70
N ALA A 1127 -4.89 -0.36 69.79
CA ALA A 1127 -4.01 -0.45 70.98
C ALA A 1127 -3.60 -1.85 71.52
N SER A 1128 -2.39 -2.05 72.10
CA SER A 1128 -1.16 -1.22 72.20
C SER A 1128 0.06 -2.05 72.68
N GLY A 1129 1.29 -1.54 72.48
CA GLY A 1129 2.49 -2.02 73.22
C GLY A 1129 3.87 -1.77 72.56
N THR A 1130 4.56 -0.69 72.96
CA THR A 1130 6.05 -0.51 73.15
C THR A 1130 7.09 -1.18 72.21
N SER A 1131 8.22 -0.57 71.83
CA SER A 1131 8.87 0.72 72.22
C SER A 1131 10.09 1.08 71.32
N GLY A 1132 10.35 2.38 71.12
CA GLY A 1132 11.58 2.93 70.50
C GLY A 1132 11.68 2.81 68.96
N GLY A 1133 12.43 3.62 68.22
CA GLY A 1133 13.20 4.83 68.58
C GLY A 1133 13.90 5.44 67.33
N ASP A 1134 14.06 6.77 67.30
CA ASP A 1134 14.92 7.59 66.42
C ASP A 1134 15.11 7.25 64.92
N VAL A 1135 14.46 8.01 64.03
CA VAL A 1135 14.82 8.10 62.60
C VAL A 1135 14.84 9.57 62.10
N VAL A 1136 15.71 10.39 62.70
CA VAL A 1136 16.06 11.72 62.16
C VAL A 1136 17.59 11.91 62.21
N GLY A 1137 18.28 11.56 61.11
CA GLY A 1137 19.73 11.76 61.01
C GLY A 1137 20.40 11.26 59.73
N GLY A 1138 19.98 10.10 59.19
CA GLY A 1138 20.68 9.45 58.07
C GLY A 1138 20.72 10.24 56.75
N LEU A 1139 19.67 10.99 56.43
CA LEU A 1139 19.50 11.60 55.11
C LEU A 1139 20.44 12.81 54.85
N ALA A 1140 20.95 13.46 55.90
CA ALA A 1140 21.82 14.63 55.77
C ALA A 1140 23.28 14.28 55.40
N ASN A 1141 23.76 13.09 55.79
CA ASN A 1141 25.14 12.66 55.53
C ASN A 1141 25.30 11.96 54.17
N ALA A 1142 24.28 11.25 53.70
CA ALA A 1142 24.30 10.58 52.40
C ALA A 1142 24.43 11.55 51.19
N ILE A 1143 24.04 12.81 51.37
CA ILE A 1143 24.13 13.84 50.31
C ILE A 1143 25.55 14.44 50.24
N LYS A 1144 26.23 14.62 51.38
CA LYS A 1144 27.57 15.26 51.43
C LYS A 1144 28.73 14.42 50.88
N GLN A 1145 28.57 13.10 50.76
CA GLN A 1145 29.60 12.23 50.17
C GLN A 1145 29.55 12.14 48.64
N LYS A 1146 28.51 12.67 47.97
CA LYS A 1146 28.34 12.56 46.51
C LYS A 1146 28.87 13.75 45.70
N GLU A 1147 29.22 14.85 46.37
CA GLU A 1147 29.76 16.07 45.74
C GLU A 1147 31.31 16.09 45.67
N SER A 1148 31.99 15.13 46.33
CA SER A 1148 33.45 15.02 46.32
C SER A 1148 33.99 14.23 45.12
N GLU A 1149 33.30 13.19 44.66
CA GLU A 1149 33.77 12.33 43.56
C GLU A 1149 33.55 12.95 42.17
N THR A 1150 32.60 13.88 42.04
CA THR A 1150 32.24 14.54 40.77
C THR A 1150 33.25 15.62 40.31
N ARG A 1151 34.36 15.83 41.04
CA ARG A 1151 35.37 16.87 40.73
C ARG A 1151 36.67 16.39 40.09
N SER A 1152 36.92 15.08 39.96
CA SER A 1152 38.19 14.57 39.39
C SER A 1152 38.17 14.38 37.86
N PHE A 1153 37.00 14.10 37.26
CA PHE A 1153 36.90 13.73 35.84
C PHE A 1153 36.92 14.91 34.84
N ALA A 1154 36.76 16.15 35.31
CA ALA A 1154 36.66 17.32 34.44
C ALA A 1154 38.00 17.74 33.77
N GLY A 1155 39.14 17.29 34.29
CA GLY A 1155 40.46 17.70 33.79
C GLY A 1155 40.87 17.02 32.47
N GLY A 1156 40.66 15.72 32.35
CA GLY A 1156 41.24 14.92 31.23
C GLY A 1156 40.66 15.22 29.85
N LEU A 1157 39.43 15.74 29.77
CA LEU A 1157 38.74 15.95 28.49
C LEU A 1157 39.29 17.17 27.71
N ALA A 1158 39.85 18.16 28.41
CA ALA A 1158 40.40 19.37 27.80
C ALA A 1158 41.71 19.08 27.02
N ASP A 1159 42.62 18.27 27.59
CA ASP A 1159 43.86 17.89 26.92
C ASP A 1159 43.65 16.89 25.78
N ALA A 1160 42.64 16.02 25.89
CA ALA A 1160 42.25 15.13 24.81
C ALA A 1160 41.78 15.89 23.55
N LEU A 1161 41.06 17.01 23.72
CA LEU A 1161 40.60 17.85 22.62
C LEU A 1161 41.75 18.61 21.95
N LYS A 1162 42.70 19.17 22.72
CA LYS A 1162 43.92 19.80 22.16
C LYS A 1162 44.73 18.84 21.29
N LYS A 1163 44.90 17.58 21.70
CA LYS A 1163 45.65 16.57 20.93
C LYS A 1163 44.95 16.09 19.65
N ARG A 1164 43.69 16.44 19.41
CA ARG A 1164 42.96 16.09 18.17
C ARG A 1164 42.99 17.20 17.12
N GLN A 1165 43.27 18.44 17.51
CA GLN A 1165 43.24 19.59 16.60
C GLN A 1165 44.53 19.73 15.77
N GLY A 1166 45.68 19.35 16.32
CA GLY A 1166 47.00 19.35 15.63
C GLY A 1166 47.29 18.08 14.83
N ARG A 1167 46.28 17.43 14.22
CA ARG A 1167 46.46 16.19 13.42
C ARG A 1167 45.50 16.08 12.24
N MET A 1168 45.03 17.23 11.74
CA MET A 1168 44.23 17.40 10.52
C MET A 1168 44.77 18.60 9.73
N GLN A 1169 46.11 18.71 9.67
CA GLN A 1169 46.83 19.83 9.04
C GLN A 1169 48.19 19.37 8.51
N ASP A 1170 48.19 18.24 7.82
CA ASP A 1170 49.27 17.69 6.98
C ASP A 1170 48.61 16.86 5.87
N SER A 1171 49.25 16.77 4.70
CA SER A 1171 48.83 16.03 3.49
C SER A 1171 47.45 16.39 2.89
N ASP A 1172 47.37 17.58 2.29
CA ASP A 1172 46.60 17.87 1.06
C ASP A 1172 47.61 18.52 0.09
N ASP A 1173 48.08 17.82 -0.96
CA ASP A 1173 48.85 18.37 -2.09
C ASP A 1173 48.96 17.33 -3.24
N GLU A 1174 49.17 17.81 -4.48
CA GLU A 1174 49.31 17.09 -5.76
C GLU A 1174 48.03 16.32 -6.25
N GLN A 1175 47.33 16.72 -7.32
CA GLN A 1175 47.64 16.68 -8.79
C GLN A 1175 47.57 15.25 -9.41
N GLU A 1176 47.06 14.99 -10.62
CA GLU A 1176 46.26 15.75 -11.61
C GLU A 1176 45.63 14.76 -12.64
N ASN A 1177 44.76 15.22 -13.56
CA ASN A 1177 44.39 14.58 -14.84
C ASN A 1177 43.60 13.22 -14.81
N ASP A 1178 42.88 12.76 -15.84
CA ASP A 1178 42.40 13.36 -17.12
C ASP A 1178 41.10 12.64 -17.60
N ASP A 1179 40.49 13.16 -18.69
CA ASP A 1179 39.28 12.69 -19.42
C ASP A 1179 38.90 11.18 -19.38
N TRP A 1180 37.61 10.88 -19.13
CA TRP A 1180 36.59 10.50 -20.17
C TRP A 1180 35.18 10.26 -19.61
#